data_AF-A0A2E9WLZ3-F1
#
_entry.id   AF-A0A2E9WLZ3-F1
#
_cell.length_a   1.000
_cell.length_b   1.000
_cell.length_c   1.000
_cell.angle_alpha   90.00
_cell.angle_beta   90.00
_cell.angle_gamma   90.00
#
_symmetry.space_group_name_H-M   'P 1'
#
loop_
_entity.id
_entity.type
_entity.pdbx_description
1 polymer ?
#
loop_
_entity_poly.entity_id
_entity_poly.type
_entity_poly.pdbx_seq_one_letter_code
_entity_poly.pdbx_strand_id
1 'polypeptide(L)'
;YLDDSVTVALRASTGCATLRDLPAGHLRRRFTQWMEGQVVRLDGEHAMALTAARSALRRHLSAVVVPAFNEVLADHRWESALALLEGGTLLLDSSGADTRGFSETDRQQLLAGVRPDLESRRSIAYNDYLRKDGQLAAFVREEAERLRLGIPTGDLPRPATDLERAFDAEALSLGIVPEEIPPDWLASRGHSVGSRGVLERATQDLALEAQVQLDRTARAAFIEDGKYVRALCADRSYGEARRILERRLAEPWRNGVHGEMDLLRVECVLLENLIERTREKLQARRNSTFDPTFGRISYPGTVIVTTADVLKRGFEVRAPNLSPFRVHLIRSASLPRSDRLLEAPDLLDLADVKSQAMGGSADDQLLRSLFLFHEGDLAGARTSLPAGIVKSPDVLAHLAERIRASAPPVELEGKDRQMRALRTSYGLGTDADTILQDIAKIESEFSGLLSESEKAEFSHIRAELRVRAPVAPTLQEVFAPRNLEYLERQAVRLTWDFTSREVGAWQVGDWILFSGGLRVPTARTTDADFWDPDHALHLSLGEPLDLERPFTMRLLLHSSFSAPGQRNELALELAGLNLVFEDDEHRPAFMAGRGDPSDLLKQVRAGPVAGFSGFSAFPDSRQDPLELRIEVHPKRGDLKVWVNGKPLRLRTLPRGPLPPNPSLSLRSRQPIDLLRVSLEAERLGGRR
;
A
#
# COMPACT_ATOMS: atom_id res chain seq x y z
N TYR A 1 -29.58 5.77 -106.69
CA TYR A 1 -30.00 4.62 -105.85
C TYR A 1 -29.57 4.71 -104.38
N LEU A 2 -28.57 5.53 -104.00
CA LEU A 2 -28.25 5.77 -102.57
C LEU A 2 -28.99 6.98 -101.95
N ASP A 3 -29.54 7.90 -102.75
CA ASP A 3 -30.21 9.11 -102.25
C ASP A 3 -31.60 8.87 -101.63
N ASP A 4 -32.43 7.96 -102.18
CA ASP A 4 -33.81 7.80 -101.69
C ASP A 4 -33.90 7.21 -100.29
N SER A 5 -33.01 6.29 -99.90
CA SER A 5 -33.04 5.68 -98.55
C SER A 5 -32.67 6.68 -97.46
N VAL A 6 -31.70 7.55 -97.73
CA VAL A 6 -31.28 8.60 -96.80
C VAL A 6 -32.34 9.68 -96.71
N THR A 7 -32.92 10.08 -97.84
CA THR A 7 -33.99 11.09 -97.91
C THR A 7 -35.26 10.61 -97.20
N VAL A 8 -35.66 9.35 -97.38
CA VAL A 8 -36.80 8.73 -96.68
C VAL A 8 -36.53 8.59 -95.18
N ALA A 9 -35.32 8.16 -94.78
CA ALA A 9 -34.94 8.08 -93.36
C ALA A 9 -34.83 9.46 -92.69
N LEU A 10 -34.34 10.47 -93.40
CA LEU A 10 -34.29 11.86 -92.92
C LEU A 10 -35.71 12.40 -92.75
N ARG A 11 -36.58 12.18 -93.72
CA ARG A 11 -37.97 12.66 -93.70
C ARG A 11 -38.83 11.94 -92.66
N ALA A 12 -38.64 10.64 -92.46
CA ALA A 12 -39.32 9.88 -91.41
C ALA A 12 -38.85 10.27 -90.00
N SER A 13 -37.55 10.56 -89.83
CA SER A 13 -37.00 10.94 -88.53
C SER A 13 -37.21 12.43 -88.21
N THR A 14 -37.22 13.35 -89.18
CA THR A 14 -37.23 14.81 -88.95
C THR A 14 -38.38 15.59 -89.59
N GLY A 15 -39.15 14.98 -90.50
CA GLY A 15 -40.19 15.65 -91.27
C GLY A 15 -39.70 16.42 -92.52
N CYS A 16 -38.39 16.61 -92.68
CA CYS A 16 -37.78 17.40 -93.76
C CYS A 16 -37.27 16.53 -94.91
N ALA A 17 -37.40 17.01 -96.16
CA ALA A 17 -36.98 16.26 -97.34
C ALA A 17 -35.45 16.31 -97.55
N THR A 18 -34.78 17.41 -97.22
CA THR A 18 -33.31 17.52 -97.35
C THR A 18 -32.66 18.10 -96.10
N LEU A 19 -31.34 17.87 -95.92
CA LEU A 19 -30.56 18.42 -94.80
C LEU A 19 -30.55 19.96 -94.76
N ARG A 20 -30.79 20.64 -95.90
CA ARG A 20 -30.86 22.10 -96.00
C ARG A 20 -32.19 22.67 -95.50
N ASP A 21 -33.23 21.86 -95.43
CA ASP A 21 -34.57 22.24 -94.97
C ASP A 21 -34.73 22.13 -93.45
N LEU A 22 -33.71 21.62 -92.76
CA LEU A 22 -33.69 21.54 -91.30
C LEU A 22 -33.51 22.96 -90.71
N PRO A 23 -34.36 23.37 -89.75
CA PRO A 23 -34.17 24.62 -89.01
C PRO A 23 -32.75 24.69 -88.43
N ALA A 24 -32.15 25.88 -88.44
CA ALA A 24 -30.83 26.10 -87.87
C ALA A 24 -30.78 25.57 -86.42
N GLY A 25 -29.86 24.63 -86.15
CA GLY A 25 -29.71 23.99 -84.84
C GLY A 25 -30.60 22.75 -84.59
N HIS A 26 -31.41 22.27 -85.54
CA HIS A 26 -32.24 21.07 -85.35
C HIS A 26 -31.39 19.81 -85.07
N LEU A 27 -30.30 19.59 -85.81
CA LEU A 27 -29.40 18.46 -85.56
C LEU A 27 -28.75 18.55 -84.18
N ARG A 28 -28.37 19.76 -83.75
CA ARG A 28 -27.86 20.03 -82.40
C ARG A 28 -28.90 19.69 -81.35
N ARG A 29 -30.17 20.10 -81.51
CA ARG A 29 -31.27 19.76 -80.58
C ARG A 29 -31.54 18.26 -80.51
N ARG A 30 -31.58 17.55 -81.65
CA ARG A 30 -31.77 16.09 -81.69
C ARG A 30 -30.60 15.33 -81.05
N PHE A 31 -29.36 15.78 -81.29
CA PHE A 31 -28.19 15.23 -80.64
C PHE A 31 -28.24 15.47 -79.12
N THR A 32 -28.61 16.67 -78.67
CA THR A 32 -28.82 16.97 -77.25
C THR A 32 -29.91 16.09 -76.63
N GLN A 33 -31.06 15.94 -77.28
CA GLN A 33 -32.15 15.05 -76.82
C GLN A 33 -31.73 13.58 -76.78
N TRP A 34 -30.97 13.11 -77.76
CA TRP A 34 -30.43 11.75 -77.76
C TRP A 34 -29.41 11.55 -76.64
N MET A 35 -28.50 12.51 -76.44
CA MET A 35 -27.54 12.51 -75.33
C MET A 35 -28.26 12.51 -73.98
N GLU A 36 -29.27 13.36 -73.78
CA GLU A 36 -30.12 13.37 -72.59
C GLU A 36 -30.83 12.02 -72.39
N GLY A 37 -31.35 11.41 -73.47
CA GLY A 37 -31.94 10.08 -73.42
C GLY A 37 -30.95 8.95 -73.10
N GLN A 38 -29.70 9.05 -73.57
CA GLN A 38 -28.64 8.09 -73.21
C GLN A 38 -28.23 8.25 -71.75
N VAL A 39 -28.14 9.49 -71.24
CA VAL A 39 -27.84 9.76 -69.82
C VAL A 39 -28.92 9.13 -68.93
N VAL A 40 -30.21 9.39 -69.21
CA VAL A 40 -31.31 8.80 -68.44
C VAL A 40 -31.30 7.27 -68.49
N ARG A 41 -30.98 6.68 -69.64
CA ARG A 41 -30.88 5.22 -69.77
C ARG A 41 -29.71 4.65 -68.97
N LEU A 42 -28.54 5.27 -69.05
CA LEU A 42 -27.36 4.88 -68.27
C LEU A 42 -27.61 5.00 -66.77
N ASP A 43 -28.25 6.09 -66.32
CA ASP A 43 -28.62 6.28 -64.92
C ASP A 43 -29.60 5.18 -64.44
N GLY A 44 -30.57 4.81 -65.28
CA GLY A 44 -31.51 3.72 -64.99
C GLY A 44 -30.83 2.34 -64.89
N GLU A 45 -29.98 2.01 -65.87
CA GLU A 45 -29.21 0.75 -65.87
C GLU A 45 -28.23 0.69 -64.67
N HIS A 46 -27.58 1.81 -64.35
CA HIS A 46 -26.70 1.95 -63.19
C HIS A 46 -27.46 1.76 -61.86
N ALA A 47 -28.62 2.39 -61.69
CA ALA A 47 -29.45 2.22 -60.50
C ALA A 47 -29.94 0.77 -60.30
N MET A 48 -30.28 0.08 -61.40
CA MET A 48 -30.62 -1.34 -61.36
C MET A 48 -29.44 -2.22 -60.95
N ALA A 49 -28.26 -1.96 -61.51
CA ALA A 49 -27.02 -2.67 -61.16
C ALA A 49 -26.66 -2.46 -59.67
N LEU A 50 -26.75 -1.23 -59.15
CA LEU A 50 -26.53 -0.94 -57.73
C LEU A 50 -27.50 -1.71 -56.83
N THR A 51 -28.78 -1.79 -57.22
CA THR A 51 -29.79 -2.53 -56.46
C THR A 51 -29.48 -4.02 -56.46
N ALA A 52 -29.11 -4.59 -57.61
CA ALA A 52 -28.73 -6.00 -57.72
C ALA A 52 -27.49 -6.34 -56.89
N ALA A 53 -26.46 -5.49 -56.93
CA ALA A 53 -25.25 -5.63 -56.13
C ALA A 53 -25.53 -5.56 -54.63
N ARG A 54 -26.39 -4.62 -54.20
CA ARG A 54 -26.85 -4.53 -52.80
C ARG A 54 -27.56 -5.81 -52.34
N SER A 55 -28.43 -6.36 -53.17
CA SER A 55 -29.14 -7.61 -52.87
C SER A 55 -28.23 -8.83 -52.87
N ALA A 56 -27.21 -8.89 -53.74
CA ALA A 56 -26.20 -9.94 -53.72
C ALA A 56 -25.35 -9.87 -52.43
N LEU A 57 -24.85 -8.68 -52.07
CA LEU A 57 -24.07 -8.46 -50.86
C LEU A 57 -24.84 -8.86 -49.60
N ARG A 58 -26.10 -8.43 -49.46
CA ARG A 58 -26.94 -8.81 -48.30
C ARG A 58 -27.20 -10.32 -48.22
N ARG A 59 -27.42 -10.99 -49.35
CA ARG A 59 -27.60 -12.45 -49.39
C ARG A 59 -26.33 -13.19 -49.01
N HIS A 60 -25.17 -12.74 -49.50
CA HIS A 60 -23.89 -13.32 -49.13
C HIS A 60 -23.61 -13.16 -47.63
N LEU A 61 -23.86 -11.95 -47.09
CA LEU A 61 -23.73 -11.68 -45.66
C LEU A 61 -24.62 -12.62 -44.83
N SER A 62 -25.91 -12.75 -45.17
CA SER A 62 -26.85 -13.55 -44.37
C SER A 62 -26.70 -15.06 -44.53
N ALA A 63 -26.32 -15.55 -45.72
CA ALA A 63 -26.28 -16.97 -46.02
C ALA A 63 -24.90 -17.61 -45.81
N VAL A 64 -23.82 -16.83 -45.83
CA VAL A 64 -22.44 -17.35 -45.76
C VAL A 64 -21.69 -16.78 -44.57
N VAL A 65 -21.54 -15.45 -44.52
CA VAL A 65 -20.69 -14.79 -43.51
C VAL A 65 -21.27 -14.94 -42.11
N VAL A 66 -22.55 -14.64 -41.91
CA VAL A 66 -23.20 -14.71 -40.58
C VAL A 66 -23.21 -16.14 -40.00
N PRO A 67 -23.58 -17.19 -40.76
CA PRO A 67 -23.47 -18.57 -40.27
C PRO A 67 -22.05 -18.96 -39.87
N ALA A 68 -21.05 -18.68 -40.72
CA ALA A 68 -19.64 -18.98 -40.42
C ALA A 68 -19.14 -18.20 -39.19
N PHE A 69 -19.54 -16.92 -39.06
CA PHE A 69 -19.25 -16.10 -37.88
C PHE A 69 -19.83 -16.72 -36.60
N ASN A 70 -21.09 -17.14 -36.63
CA ASN A 70 -21.74 -17.72 -35.45
C ASN A 70 -21.12 -19.07 -35.05
N GLU A 71 -20.70 -19.89 -36.03
CA GLU A 71 -20.02 -21.16 -35.81
C GLU A 71 -18.66 -20.94 -35.10
N VAL A 72 -17.83 -20.05 -35.65
CA VAL A 72 -16.52 -19.73 -35.05
C VAL A 72 -16.67 -19.07 -33.67
N LEU A 73 -17.68 -18.21 -33.49
CA LEU A 73 -17.95 -17.57 -32.19
C LEU A 73 -18.44 -18.58 -31.13
N ALA A 74 -19.14 -19.64 -31.52
CA ALA A 74 -19.58 -20.68 -30.60
C ALA A 74 -18.40 -21.42 -29.94
N ASP A 75 -17.27 -21.50 -30.65
CA ASP A 75 -16.01 -22.06 -30.15
C ASP A 75 -15.13 -21.02 -29.43
N HIS A 76 -15.66 -19.83 -29.13
CA HIS A 76 -14.96 -18.74 -28.44
C HIS A 76 -13.69 -18.24 -29.16
N ARG A 77 -13.64 -18.36 -30.49
CA ARG A 77 -12.53 -17.91 -31.33
C ARG A 77 -12.78 -16.50 -31.86
N TRP A 78 -12.62 -15.49 -30.99
CA TRP A 78 -13.07 -14.11 -31.30
C TRP A 78 -12.28 -13.45 -32.43
N GLU A 79 -10.95 -13.55 -32.43
CA GLU A 79 -10.09 -13.00 -33.49
C GLU A 79 -10.47 -13.59 -34.86
N SER A 80 -10.59 -14.91 -34.93
CA SER A 80 -11.04 -15.61 -36.13
C SER A 80 -12.45 -15.20 -36.58
N ALA A 81 -13.37 -14.98 -35.63
CA ALA A 81 -14.72 -14.51 -35.96
C ALA A 81 -14.72 -13.07 -36.50
N LEU A 82 -13.90 -12.17 -35.94
CA LEU A 82 -13.77 -10.80 -36.44
C LEU A 82 -13.14 -10.74 -37.83
N ALA A 83 -12.17 -11.60 -38.13
CA ALA A 83 -11.56 -11.69 -39.45
C ALA A 83 -12.59 -11.98 -40.56
N LEU A 84 -13.67 -12.74 -40.27
CA LEU A 84 -14.76 -12.97 -41.22
C LEU A 84 -15.59 -11.71 -41.51
N LEU A 85 -15.60 -10.74 -40.59
CA LEU A 85 -16.27 -9.45 -40.75
C LEU A 85 -15.36 -8.40 -41.39
N GLU A 86 -14.04 -8.61 -41.35
CA GLU A 86 -13.03 -7.71 -41.89
C GLU A 86 -12.69 -8.05 -43.34
N GLY A 87 -13.49 -7.49 -44.25
CA GLY A 87 -13.28 -7.69 -45.68
C GLY A 87 -13.29 -6.43 -46.54
N GLY A 88 -13.90 -5.32 -46.12
CA GLY A 88 -14.00 -4.13 -46.98
C GLY A 88 -14.48 -4.49 -48.39
N THR A 89 -13.66 -4.20 -49.41
CA THR A 89 -13.92 -4.57 -50.82
C THR A 89 -13.94 -6.09 -51.08
N LEU A 90 -13.22 -6.90 -50.29
CA LEU A 90 -13.21 -8.37 -50.41
C LEU A 90 -14.60 -8.99 -50.14
N LEU A 91 -15.41 -8.37 -49.28
CA LEU A 91 -16.81 -8.79 -49.06
C LEU A 91 -17.69 -8.54 -50.29
N LEU A 92 -17.46 -7.43 -50.98
CA LEU A 92 -18.13 -7.10 -52.25
C LEU A 92 -17.70 -8.09 -53.34
N ASP A 93 -16.40 -8.34 -53.47
CA ASP A 93 -15.85 -9.26 -54.47
C ASP A 93 -16.33 -10.70 -54.24
N SER A 94 -16.41 -11.13 -52.98
CA SER A 94 -16.89 -12.47 -52.58
C SER A 94 -18.41 -12.64 -52.72
N SER A 95 -19.18 -11.54 -52.83
CA SER A 95 -20.63 -11.59 -52.95
C SER A 95 -21.13 -12.02 -54.34
N GLY A 96 -20.24 -12.08 -55.34
CA GLY A 96 -20.58 -12.40 -56.72
C GLY A 96 -21.37 -11.30 -57.45
N ALA A 97 -21.40 -10.07 -56.90
CA ALA A 97 -21.98 -8.91 -57.56
C ALA A 97 -21.13 -8.46 -58.75
N ASP A 98 -21.76 -8.13 -59.88
CA ASP A 98 -21.05 -7.48 -60.99
C ASP A 98 -20.83 -6.00 -60.65
N THR A 99 -19.59 -5.63 -60.33
CA THR A 99 -19.19 -4.27 -59.93
C THR A 99 -18.48 -3.49 -61.05
N ARG A 100 -18.50 -4.01 -62.29
CA ARG A 100 -17.89 -3.34 -63.44
C ARG A 100 -18.61 -2.04 -63.75
N GLY A 101 -17.85 -0.95 -63.88
CA GLY A 101 -18.40 0.39 -64.13
C GLY A 101 -18.88 1.14 -62.89
N PHE A 102 -18.76 0.57 -61.68
CA PHE A 102 -19.02 1.30 -60.44
C PHE A 102 -17.85 2.21 -60.06
N SER A 103 -18.18 3.41 -59.61
CA SER A 103 -17.23 4.33 -59.01
C SER A 103 -16.82 3.86 -57.61
N GLU A 104 -15.73 4.41 -57.08
CA GLU A 104 -15.33 4.14 -55.69
C GLU A 104 -16.40 4.62 -54.69
N THR A 105 -17.10 5.72 -55.00
CA THR A 105 -18.22 6.21 -54.22
C THR A 105 -19.39 5.22 -54.17
N ASP A 106 -19.68 4.52 -55.26
CA ASP A 106 -20.73 3.50 -55.31
C ASP A 106 -20.38 2.29 -54.44
N ARG A 107 -19.12 1.86 -54.49
CA ARG A 107 -18.61 0.75 -53.66
C ARG A 107 -18.69 1.11 -52.18
N GLN A 108 -18.29 2.34 -51.82
CA GLN A 108 -18.42 2.84 -50.46
C GLN A 108 -19.87 2.92 -49.99
N GLN A 109 -20.81 3.34 -50.86
CA GLN A 109 -22.24 3.36 -50.53
C GLN A 109 -22.81 1.96 -50.31
N LEU A 110 -22.38 0.96 -51.10
CA LEU A 110 -22.79 -0.43 -50.92
C LEU A 110 -22.28 -0.99 -49.58
N LEU A 111 -21.01 -0.74 -49.23
CA LEU A 111 -20.43 -1.14 -47.94
C LEU A 111 -21.07 -0.40 -46.75
N ALA A 112 -21.34 0.90 -46.90
CA ALA A 112 -22.04 1.67 -45.88
C ALA A 112 -23.44 1.09 -45.57
N GLY A 113 -24.10 0.50 -46.58
CA GLY A 113 -25.42 -0.12 -46.42
C GLY A 113 -25.46 -1.42 -45.63
N VAL A 114 -24.31 -2.06 -45.38
CA VAL A 114 -24.17 -3.28 -44.54
C VAL A 114 -23.33 -3.05 -43.28
N ARG A 115 -22.71 -1.87 -43.14
CA ARG A 115 -21.91 -1.50 -41.96
C ARG A 115 -22.65 -1.68 -40.62
N PRO A 116 -23.94 -1.29 -40.48
CA PRO A 116 -24.66 -1.52 -39.22
C PRO A 116 -24.80 -2.99 -38.84
N ASP A 117 -24.96 -3.88 -39.82
CA ASP A 117 -25.05 -5.33 -39.58
C ASP A 117 -23.69 -5.87 -39.11
N LEU A 118 -22.59 -5.41 -39.71
CA LEU A 118 -21.23 -5.79 -39.31
C LEU A 118 -20.89 -5.28 -37.91
N GLU A 119 -21.21 -4.01 -37.60
CA GLU A 119 -21.02 -3.41 -36.28
C GLU A 119 -21.84 -4.13 -35.21
N SER A 120 -23.09 -4.51 -35.52
CA SER A 120 -23.92 -5.31 -34.63
C SER A 120 -23.26 -6.66 -34.31
N ARG A 121 -22.69 -7.35 -35.30
CA ARG A 121 -21.98 -8.63 -35.10
C ARG A 121 -20.70 -8.47 -34.29
N ARG A 122 -19.91 -7.42 -34.55
CA ARG A 122 -18.74 -7.06 -33.72
C ARG A 122 -19.13 -6.85 -32.26
N SER A 123 -20.24 -6.15 -32.02
CA SER A 123 -20.77 -5.96 -30.67
C SER A 123 -21.22 -7.28 -30.01
N ILE A 124 -21.82 -8.20 -30.76
CA ILE A 124 -22.18 -9.53 -30.25
C ILE A 124 -20.94 -10.32 -29.80
N ALA A 125 -19.89 -10.38 -30.64
CA ALA A 125 -18.64 -11.06 -30.28
C ALA A 125 -17.98 -10.43 -29.05
N TYR A 126 -17.92 -9.09 -29.00
CA TYR A 126 -17.35 -8.39 -27.85
C TYR A 126 -18.13 -8.67 -26.55
N ASN A 127 -19.47 -8.64 -26.60
CA ASN A 127 -20.30 -8.96 -25.44
C ASN A 127 -20.17 -10.42 -24.98
N ASP A 128 -19.98 -11.36 -25.91
CA ASP A 128 -19.70 -12.76 -25.57
C ASP A 128 -18.37 -12.90 -24.82
N TYR A 129 -17.30 -12.28 -25.34
CA TYR A 129 -16.01 -12.18 -24.66
C TYR A 129 -16.15 -11.57 -23.27
N LEU A 130 -16.83 -10.42 -23.14
CA LEU A 130 -17.01 -9.74 -21.85
C LEU A 130 -17.71 -10.63 -20.81
N ARG A 131 -18.66 -11.46 -21.24
CA ARG A 131 -19.36 -12.40 -20.38
C ARG A 131 -18.42 -13.49 -19.88
N LYS A 132 -17.63 -14.09 -20.77
CA LYS A 132 -16.68 -15.16 -20.43
C LYS A 132 -15.55 -14.67 -19.54
N ASP A 133 -14.93 -13.54 -19.89
CA ASP A 133 -13.91 -12.90 -19.07
C ASP A 133 -14.48 -12.46 -17.70
N GLY A 134 -15.74 -12.03 -17.65
CA GLY A 134 -16.43 -11.74 -16.38
C GLY A 134 -16.66 -12.98 -15.49
N GLN A 135 -17.01 -14.13 -16.09
CA GLN A 135 -17.13 -15.41 -15.36
C GLN A 135 -15.79 -15.84 -14.76
N LEU A 136 -14.72 -15.71 -15.55
CA LEU A 136 -13.38 -16.06 -15.14
C LEU A 136 -12.86 -15.13 -14.04
N ALA A 137 -13.15 -13.82 -14.13
CA ALA A 137 -12.86 -12.86 -13.07
C ALA A 137 -13.62 -13.18 -11.75
N ALA A 138 -14.87 -13.63 -11.84
CA ALA A 138 -15.66 -14.03 -10.68
C ALA A 138 -15.08 -15.29 -10.02
N PHE A 139 -14.72 -16.31 -10.83
CA PHE A 139 -14.06 -17.52 -10.37
C PHE A 139 -12.75 -17.19 -9.61
N VAL A 140 -11.90 -16.32 -10.16
CA VAL A 140 -10.65 -15.91 -9.49
C VAL A 140 -10.92 -15.33 -8.11
N ARG A 141 -11.95 -14.49 -7.94
CA ARG A 141 -12.28 -13.90 -6.64
C ARG A 141 -12.72 -14.97 -5.63
N GLU A 142 -13.61 -15.87 -6.06
CA GLU A 142 -14.11 -16.95 -5.20
C GLU A 142 -12.98 -17.90 -4.79
N GLU A 143 -12.15 -18.29 -5.74
CA GLU A 143 -11.04 -19.21 -5.51
C GLU A 143 -9.92 -18.55 -4.69
N ALA A 144 -9.64 -17.26 -4.90
CA ALA A 144 -8.70 -16.51 -4.07
C ALA A 144 -9.15 -16.46 -2.62
N GLU A 145 -10.44 -16.15 -2.36
CA GLU A 145 -10.98 -16.16 -0.99
C GLU A 145 -10.94 -17.55 -0.36
N ARG A 146 -11.23 -18.61 -1.13
CA ARG A 146 -11.09 -20.00 -0.66
C ARG A 146 -9.65 -20.32 -0.24
N LEU A 147 -8.67 -19.94 -1.06
CA LEU A 147 -7.24 -20.16 -0.77
C LEU A 147 -6.78 -19.31 0.42
N ARG A 148 -7.27 -18.08 0.53
CA ARG A 148 -7.00 -17.15 1.64
C ARG A 148 -7.38 -17.75 2.99
N LEU A 149 -8.53 -18.42 3.07
CA LEU A 149 -8.99 -19.10 4.28
C LEU A 149 -8.06 -20.27 4.70
N GLY A 150 -7.27 -20.84 3.79
CA GLY A 150 -6.30 -21.89 4.08
C GLY A 150 -4.90 -21.39 4.49
N ILE A 151 -4.62 -20.09 4.36
CA ILE A 151 -3.32 -19.53 4.77
C ILE A 151 -3.08 -19.65 6.29
N PRO A 152 -4.05 -19.35 7.18
CA PRO A 152 -3.84 -19.43 8.62
C PRO A 152 -3.58 -20.85 9.14
N THR A 153 -4.08 -21.89 8.46
CA THR A 153 -3.93 -23.29 8.87
C THR A 153 -2.58 -23.88 8.47
N GLY A 154 -1.84 -23.23 7.55
CA GLY A 154 -0.54 -23.69 7.07
C GLY A 154 -0.60 -24.86 6.08
N ASP A 155 -1.81 -25.21 5.61
CA ASP A 155 -2.04 -26.35 4.71
C ASP A 155 -1.62 -26.07 3.26
N LEU A 156 -1.47 -24.79 2.89
CA LEU A 156 -1.18 -24.36 1.52
C LEU A 156 0.19 -23.66 1.43
N PRO A 157 1.21 -24.33 0.87
CA PRO A 157 2.56 -23.78 0.83
C PRO A 157 2.73 -22.65 -0.20
N ARG A 158 1.88 -22.56 -1.23
CA ARG A 158 2.00 -21.58 -2.34
C ARG A 158 0.64 -21.15 -2.94
N PRO A 159 -0.19 -20.43 -2.18
CA PRO A 159 -1.56 -20.09 -2.61
C PRO A 159 -1.62 -19.29 -3.92
N ALA A 160 -0.65 -18.40 -4.18
CA ALA A 160 -0.60 -17.65 -5.45
C ALA A 160 -0.40 -18.57 -6.67
N THR A 161 0.54 -19.51 -6.60
CA THR A 161 0.80 -20.47 -7.69
C THR A 161 -0.36 -21.42 -7.91
N ASP A 162 -1.07 -21.78 -6.83
CA ASP A 162 -2.25 -22.64 -6.93
C ASP A 162 -3.44 -21.89 -7.58
N LEU A 163 -3.59 -20.58 -7.32
CA LEU A 163 -4.57 -19.73 -7.99
C LEU A 163 -4.30 -19.60 -9.49
N GLU A 164 -3.04 -19.38 -9.90
CA GLU A 164 -2.65 -19.33 -11.32
C GLU A 164 -2.99 -20.64 -12.04
N ARG A 165 -2.68 -21.78 -11.42
CA ARG A 165 -3.01 -23.09 -11.97
C ARG A 165 -4.52 -23.31 -12.09
N ALA A 166 -5.29 -22.84 -11.11
CA ALA A 166 -6.75 -22.93 -11.12
C ALA A 166 -7.35 -22.04 -12.22
N PHE A 167 -6.80 -20.84 -12.42
CA PHE A 167 -7.18 -19.93 -13.50
C PHE A 167 -6.98 -20.56 -14.87
N ASP A 168 -5.81 -21.13 -15.14
CA ASP A 168 -5.53 -21.76 -16.44
C ASP A 168 -6.45 -22.96 -16.71
N ALA A 169 -6.73 -23.76 -15.67
CA ALA A 169 -7.65 -24.88 -15.75
C ALA A 169 -9.09 -24.43 -16.06
N GLU A 170 -9.55 -23.34 -15.45
CA GLU A 170 -10.89 -22.81 -15.68
C GLU A 170 -11.01 -22.09 -17.04
N ALA A 171 -9.96 -21.41 -17.49
CA ALA A 171 -9.92 -20.86 -18.84
C ALA A 171 -10.07 -21.95 -19.90
N LEU A 172 -9.38 -23.08 -19.72
CA LEU A 172 -9.50 -24.25 -20.58
C LEU A 172 -10.89 -24.90 -20.48
N SER A 173 -11.49 -24.99 -19.28
CA SER A 173 -12.83 -25.56 -19.09
C SER A 173 -13.91 -24.76 -19.80
N LEU A 174 -13.75 -23.43 -19.86
CA LEU A 174 -14.63 -22.50 -20.55
C LEU A 174 -14.37 -22.41 -22.06
N GLY A 175 -13.38 -23.13 -22.59
CA GLY A 175 -13.01 -23.17 -24.01
C GLY A 175 -12.28 -21.93 -24.50
N ILE A 176 -11.67 -21.15 -23.60
CA ILE A 176 -10.99 -19.90 -23.94
C ILE A 176 -9.57 -20.19 -24.43
N VAL A 177 -9.25 -19.73 -25.63
CA VAL A 177 -7.91 -19.81 -26.21
C VAL A 177 -7.26 -18.42 -26.17
N PRO A 178 -6.17 -18.21 -25.40
CA PRO A 178 -5.54 -16.90 -25.24
C PRO A 178 -5.15 -16.22 -26.55
N GLU A 179 -4.71 -16.99 -27.55
CA GLU A 179 -4.28 -16.51 -28.86
C GLU A 179 -5.43 -16.01 -29.75
N GLU A 180 -6.68 -16.38 -29.42
CA GLU A 180 -7.88 -15.99 -30.17
C GLU A 180 -8.58 -14.77 -29.56
N ILE A 181 -7.97 -14.14 -28.54
CA ILE A 181 -8.47 -12.90 -27.94
C ILE A 181 -7.82 -11.71 -28.67
N PRO A 182 -8.63 -10.79 -29.22
CA PRO A 182 -8.10 -9.57 -29.84
C PRO A 182 -7.23 -8.76 -28.88
N PRO A 183 -6.02 -8.32 -29.29
CA PRO A 183 -5.09 -7.61 -28.40
C PRO A 183 -5.65 -6.28 -27.86
N ASP A 184 -6.45 -5.59 -28.67
CA ASP A 184 -7.12 -4.35 -28.31
C ASP A 184 -8.21 -4.57 -27.24
N TRP A 185 -8.84 -5.75 -27.22
CA TRP A 185 -9.83 -6.12 -26.19
C TRP A 185 -9.19 -6.46 -24.84
N LEU A 186 -7.99 -7.03 -24.86
CA LEU A 186 -7.18 -7.22 -23.65
C LEU A 186 -6.74 -5.87 -23.07
N ALA A 187 -6.32 -4.94 -23.93
CA ALA A 187 -5.88 -3.61 -23.51
C ALA A 187 -7.04 -2.73 -22.99
N SER A 188 -8.24 -2.82 -23.58
CA SER A 188 -9.38 -1.95 -23.26
C SER A 188 -10.00 -2.20 -21.89
N ARG A 189 -9.93 -3.42 -21.36
CA ARG A 189 -10.44 -3.78 -20.02
C ARG A 189 -9.50 -3.36 -18.89
N GLY A 190 -8.25 -2.99 -19.22
CA GLY A 190 -7.23 -2.58 -18.25
C GLY A 190 -6.85 -3.67 -17.25
N HIS A 191 -5.81 -3.41 -16.45
CA HIS A 191 -5.33 -4.31 -15.40
C HIS A 191 -6.28 -4.40 -14.18
N SER A 192 -7.38 -3.64 -14.14
CA SER A 192 -8.26 -3.56 -12.97
C SER A 192 -9.62 -4.26 -13.12
N VAL A 193 -10.08 -4.57 -14.34
CA VAL A 193 -11.42 -5.15 -14.55
C VAL A 193 -11.39 -6.52 -15.24
N GLY A 194 -10.42 -6.76 -16.13
CA GLY A 194 -10.26 -8.04 -16.80
C GLY A 194 -9.84 -9.17 -15.86
N SER A 195 -10.18 -10.41 -16.20
CA SER A 195 -9.86 -11.61 -15.39
C SER A 195 -8.38 -11.72 -15.05
N ARG A 196 -7.49 -11.41 -16.01
CA ARG A 196 -6.03 -11.36 -15.80
C ARG A 196 -5.59 -10.31 -14.80
N GLY A 197 -6.22 -9.13 -14.83
CA GLY A 197 -5.94 -8.06 -13.88
C GLY A 197 -6.45 -8.35 -12.46
N VAL A 198 -7.57 -9.06 -12.36
CA VAL A 198 -8.05 -9.60 -11.08
C VAL A 198 -7.12 -10.70 -10.55
N LEU A 199 -6.63 -11.59 -11.42
CA LEU A 199 -5.66 -12.63 -11.09
C LEU A 199 -4.34 -12.02 -10.58
N GLU A 200 -3.79 -11.04 -11.28
CA GLU A 200 -2.53 -10.39 -10.90
C GLU A 200 -2.61 -9.76 -9.49
N ARG A 201 -3.71 -9.08 -9.17
CA ARG A 201 -3.91 -8.53 -7.82
C ARG A 201 -4.13 -9.62 -6.77
N ALA A 202 -4.99 -10.59 -7.05
CA ALA A 202 -5.27 -11.67 -6.11
C ALA A 202 -4.03 -12.52 -5.80
N THR A 203 -3.18 -12.78 -6.80
CA THR A 203 -1.91 -13.49 -6.61
C THR A 203 -0.91 -12.68 -5.78
N GLN A 204 -0.80 -11.37 -6.01
CA GLN A 204 0.04 -10.48 -5.19
C GLN A 204 -0.45 -10.43 -3.74
N ASP A 205 -1.76 -10.27 -3.52
CA ASP A 205 -2.36 -10.22 -2.19
C ASP A 205 -2.15 -11.54 -1.44
N LEU A 206 -2.44 -12.68 -2.07
CA LEU A 206 -2.23 -14.01 -1.48
C LEU A 206 -0.76 -14.27 -1.17
N ALA A 207 0.17 -13.86 -2.04
CA ALA A 207 1.60 -14.00 -1.80
C ALA A 207 2.06 -13.16 -0.61
N LEU A 208 1.58 -11.92 -0.51
CA LEU A 208 1.87 -11.04 0.62
C LEU A 208 1.31 -11.60 1.93
N GLU A 209 0.07 -12.06 1.95
CA GLU A 209 -0.55 -12.63 3.14
C GLU A 209 0.12 -13.93 3.60
N ALA A 210 0.45 -14.81 2.65
CA ALA A 210 1.23 -16.01 2.93
C ALA A 210 2.59 -15.67 3.54
N GLN A 211 3.28 -14.66 2.99
CA GLN A 211 4.56 -14.19 3.53
C GLN A 211 4.41 -13.61 4.94
N VAL A 212 3.40 -12.77 5.19
CA VAL A 212 3.13 -12.21 6.53
C VAL A 212 2.84 -13.32 7.54
N GLN A 213 2.08 -14.35 7.16
CA GLN A 213 1.78 -15.47 8.05
C GLN A 213 3.00 -16.35 8.31
N LEU A 214 3.84 -16.58 7.29
CA LEU A 214 5.14 -17.26 7.45
C LEU A 214 6.04 -16.48 8.41
N ASP A 215 6.15 -15.16 8.26
CA ASP A 215 6.96 -14.31 9.12
C ASP A 215 6.44 -14.28 10.57
N ARG A 216 5.11 -14.26 10.77
CA ARG A 216 4.50 -14.42 12.11
C ARG A 216 4.85 -15.77 12.73
N THR A 217 4.78 -16.85 11.95
CA THR A 217 5.11 -18.20 12.41
C THR A 217 6.60 -18.31 12.74
N ALA A 218 7.46 -17.77 11.89
CA ALA A 218 8.91 -17.67 12.12
C ALA A 218 9.23 -16.87 13.40
N ARG A 219 8.52 -15.75 13.62
CA ARG A 219 8.68 -14.92 14.83
C ARG A 219 8.23 -15.65 16.09
N ALA A 220 7.09 -16.32 16.07
CA ALA A 220 6.62 -17.11 17.19
C ALA A 220 7.61 -18.24 17.55
N ALA A 221 8.09 -18.96 16.54
CA ALA A 221 9.11 -19.99 16.72
C ALA A 221 10.44 -19.41 17.25
N PHE A 222 10.86 -18.24 16.77
CA PHE A 222 12.04 -17.54 17.28
C PHE A 222 11.91 -17.14 18.76
N ILE A 223 10.73 -16.69 19.19
CA ILE A 223 10.48 -16.35 20.60
C ILE A 223 10.60 -17.59 21.49
N GLU A 224 10.04 -18.73 21.06
CA GLU A 224 10.16 -20.00 21.79
C GLU A 224 11.61 -20.52 21.82
N ASP A 225 12.29 -20.56 20.66
CA ASP A 225 13.72 -20.92 20.59
C ASP A 225 14.56 -19.97 21.47
N GLY A 226 14.21 -18.68 21.52
CA GLY A 226 14.85 -17.67 22.35
C GLY A 226 14.72 -17.89 23.85
N LYS A 227 13.69 -18.61 24.34
CA LYS A 227 13.62 -19.05 25.74
C LYS A 227 14.69 -20.11 26.03
N TYR A 228 14.83 -21.06 25.11
CA TYR A 228 15.80 -22.15 25.24
C TYR A 228 17.24 -21.64 25.11
N VAL A 229 17.51 -20.76 24.14
CA VAL A 229 18.82 -20.10 23.97
C VAL A 229 19.19 -19.27 25.21
N ARG A 230 18.24 -18.50 25.78
CA ARG A 230 18.50 -17.74 27.02
C ARG A 230 18.85 -18.64 28.20
N ALA A 231 18.19 -19.79 28.35
CA ALA A 231 18.53 -20.74 29.40
C ALA A 231 19.97 -21.28 29.24
N LEU A 232 20.36 -21.66 28.01
CA LEU A 232 21.73 -22.11 27.72
C LEU A 232 22.78 -21.01 27.97
N CYS A 233 22.47 -19.76 27.59
CA CYS A 233 23.36 -18.62 27.85
C CYS A 233 23.52 -18.32 29.35
N ALA A 234 22.44 -18.44 30.13
CA ALA A 234 22.49 -18.30 31.59
C ALA A 234 23.33 -19.40 32.27
N ASP A 235 23.41 -20.58 31.64
CA ASP A 235 24.29 -21.66 32.06
C ASP A 235 25.71 -21.54 31.49
N ARG A 236 26.02 -20.47 30.74
CA ARG A 236 27.28 -20.23 30.00
C ARG A 236 27.60 -21.29 28.93
N SER A 237 26.60 -22.03 28.48
CA SER A 237 26.69 -23.05 27.43
C SER A 237 26.57 -22.43 26.02
N TYR A 238 27.38 -21.41 25.75
CA TYR A 238 27.30 -20.61 24.52
C TYR A 238 27.55 -21.41 23.23
N GLY A 239 28.43 -22.42 23.29
CA GLY A 239 28.69 -23.30 22.14
C GLY A 239 27.49 -24.19 21.78
N GLU A 240 26.67 -24.59 22.74
CA GLU A 240 25.42 -25.33 22.47
C GLU A 240 24.35 -24.40 21.90
N ALA A 241 24.19 -23.21 22.50
CA ALA A 241 23.30 -22.16 22.00
C ALA A 241 23.62 -21.81 20.54
N ARG A 242 24.90 -21.65 20.19
CA ARG A 242 25.35 -21.42 18.81
C ARG A 242 24.93 -22.54 17.85
N ARG A 243 25.16 -23.82 18.20
CA ARG A 243 24.79 -24.97 17.34
C ARG A 243 23.28 -25.08 17.11
N ILE A 244 22.48 -24.66 18.08
CA ILE A 244 21.02 -24.60 17.90
C ILE A 244 20.69 -23.51 16.89
N LEU A 245 21.22 -22.30 17.07
CA LEU A 245 21.01 -21.19 16.14
C LEU A 245 21.47 -21.51 14.72
N GLU A 246 22.63 -22.15 14.55
CA GLU A 246 23.13 -22.61 13.23
C GLU A 246 22.19 -23.62 12.56
N ARG A 247 21.65 -24.59 13.31
CA ARG A 247 20.66 -25.54 12.79
C ARG A 247 19.36 -24.84 12.38
N ARG A 248 18.91 -23.86 13.16
CA ARG A 248 17.68 -23.10 12.88
C ARG A 248 17.86 -22.14 11.70
N LEU A 249 19.03 -21.54 11.52
CA LEU A 249 19.35 -20.68 10.36
C LEU A 249 19.33 -21.45 9.03
N ALA A 250 19.57 -22.76 9.05
CA ALA A 250 19.47 -23.61 7.86
C ALA A 250 18.01 -23.86 7.41
N GLU A 251 17.01 -23.49 8.21
CA GLU A 251 15.59 -23.66 7.90
C GLU A 251 15.07 -22.48 7.04
N PRO A 252 14.70 -22.68 5.76
CA PRO A 252 14.38 -21.56 4.84
C PRO A 252 13.12 -20.76 5.21
N TRP A 253 12.17 -21.38 5.91
CA TRP A 253 10.93 -20.71 6.32
C TRP A 253 11.13 -19.66 7.43
N ARG A 254 12.35 -19.56 7.98
CA ARG A 254 12.72 -18.60 9.04
C ARG A 254 13.39 -17.33 8.52
N ASN A 255 13.44 -17.11 7.21
CA ASN A 255 14.15 -15.98 6.61
C ASN A 255 13.80 -14.63 7.24
N GLY A 256 12.54 -14.39 7.60
CA GLY A 256 12.09 -13.14 8.25
C GLY A 256 12.77 -12.82 9.59
N VAL A 257 13.37 -13.81 10.26
CA VAL A 257 14.09 -13.64 11.54
C VAL A 257 15.58 -13.97 11.46
N HIS A 258 16.12 -14.28 10.27
CA HIS A 258 17.52 -14.66 10.10
C HIS A 258 18.50 -13.59 10.60
N GLY A 259 18.20 -12.30 10.37
CA GLY A 259 19.05 -11.21 10.85
C GLY A 259 19.23 -11.21 12.37
N GLU A 260 18.14 -11.31 13.12
CA GLU A 260 18.19 -11.37 14.60
C GLU A 260 18.85 -12.66 15.10
N MET A 261 18.56 -13.80 14.45
CA MET A 261 19.18 -15.08 14.79
C MET A 261 20.69 -15.09 14.53
N ASP A 262 21.16 -14.46 13.45
CA ASP A 262 22.58 -14.37 13.14
C ASP A 262 23.31 -13.46 14.14
N LEU A 263 22.70 -12.36 14.57
CA LEU A 263 23.24 -11.50 15.63
C LEU A 263 23.42 -12.28 16.94
N LEU A 264 22.41 -13.06 17.36
CA LEU A 264 22.51 -13.92 18.53
C LEU A 264 23.56 -15.02 18.36
N ARG A 265 23.73 -15.54 17.13
CA ARG A 265 24.77 -16.54 16.83
C ARG A 265 26.16 -15.92 16.99
N VAL A 266 26.40 -14.74 16.42
CA VAL A 266 27.68 -14.01 16.55
C VAL A 266 27.96 -13.66 18.01
N GLU A 267 26.94 -13.24 18.76
CA GLU A 267 27.03 -13.03 20.21
C GLU A 267 27.47 -14.30 20.96
N CYS A 268 26.87 -15.46 20.63
CA CYS A 268 27.29 -16.74 21.20
C CYS A 268 28.74 -17.11 20.83
N VAL A 269 29.20 -16.79 19.61
CA VAL A 269 30.61 -17.00 19.20
C VAL A 269 31.56 -16.17 20.07
N LEU A 270 31.24 -14.89 20.29
CA LEU A 270 32.07 -14.01 21.13
C LEU A 270 32.17 -14.54 22.57
N LEU A 271 31.04 -14.96 23.14
CA LEU A 271 30.98 -15.49 24.51
C LEU A 271 31.60 -16.88 24.64
N GLU A 272 31.49 -17.75 23.62
CA GLU A 272 32.21 -19.03 23.56
C GLU A 272 33.73 -18.79 23.57
N ASN A 273 34.21 -17.82 22.77
CA ASN A 273 35.62 -17.45 22.76
C ASN A 273 36.11 -16.89 24.11
N LEU A 274 35.26 -16.18 24.86
CA LEU A 274 35.58 -15.73 26.22
C LEU A 274 35.84 -16.92 27.15
N ILE A 275 34.93 -17.90 27.17
CA ILE A 275 35.04 -19.10 28.01
C ILE A 275 36.27 -19.92 27.62
N GLU A 276 36.55 -20.07 26.33
CA GLU A 276 37.75 -20.75 25.82
C GLU A 276 39.04 -20.02 26.22
N ARG A 277 39.07 -18.68 26.12
CA ARG A 277 40.22 -17.87 26.55
C ARG A 277 40.48 -18.03 28.05
N THR A 278 39.43 -18.04 28.88
CA THR A 278 39.54 -18.32 30.32
C THR A 278 40.11 -19.72 30.56
N ARG A 279 39.62 -20.73 29.84
CA ARG A 279 40.13 -22.11 29.92
C ARG A 279 41.63 -22.17 29.63
N GLU A 280 42.09 -21.56 28.53
CA GLU A 280 43.50 -21.55 28.14
C GLU A 280 44.38 -20.87 29.18
N LYS A 281 43.94 -19.73 29.71
CA LYS A 281 44.65 -18.98 30.75
C LYS A 281 44.74 -19.75 32.07
N LEU A 282 43.67 -20.45 32.46
CA LEU A 282 43.69 -21.34 33.62
C LEU A 282 44.64 -22.53 33.44
N GLN A 283 44.66 -23.13 32.25
CA GLN A 283 45.59 -24.22 31.95
C GLN A 283 47.06 -23.75 31.97
N ALA A 284 47.34 -22.54 31.46
CA ALA A 284 48.68 -21.93 31.52
C ALA A 284 49.11 -21.57 32.96
N ARG A 285 48.15 -21.29 33.85
CA ARG A 285 48.35 -20.96 35.28
C ARG A 285 48.35 -22.18 36.20
N ARG A 286 48.57 -23.39 35.67
CA ARG A 286 48.60 -24.62 36.48
C ARG A 286 49.64 -24.50 37.59
N ASN A 287 49.22 -24.75 38.83
CA ASN A 287 50.03 -24.65 40.05
C ASN A 287 50.48 -23.21 40.41
N SER A 288 49.87 -22.17 39.83
CA SER A 288 50.06 -20.80 40.28
C SER A 288 49.03 -20.39 41.33
N THR A 289 49.31 -19.28 42.03
CA THR A 289 48.34 -18.62 42.90
C THR A 289 47.25 -17.94 42.07
N PHE A 290 46.01 -18.09 42.51
CA PHE A 290 44.84 -17.41 41.97
C PHE A 290 43.80 -17.36 43.08
N ASP A 291 43.25 -16.17 43.31
CA ASP A 291 42.46 -15.87 44.50
C ASP A 291 41.00 -15.57 44.09
N PRO A 292 40.21 -16.60 43.73
CA PRO A 292 38.83 -16.39 43.28
C PRO A 292 37.97 -15.80 44.39
N THR A 293 37.02 -14.99 43.98
CA THR A 293 36.04 -14.33 44.81
C THR A 293 34.74 -15.13 44.77
N PHE A 294 34.09 -15.36 45.92
CA PHE A 294 32.74 -15.90 45.98
C PHE A 294 31.94 -15.13 47.03
N GLY A 295 30.79 -14.55 46.65
CA GLY A 295 29.95 -13.79 47.58
C GLY A 295 30.72 -12.67 48.32
N ARG A 296 31.66 -11.99 47.63
CA ARG A 296 32.56 -10.94 48.14
C ARG A 296 33.70 -11.40 49.05
N ILE A 297 33.89 -12.69 49.26
CA ILE A 297 35.02 -13.24 50.01
C ILE A 297 36.06 -13.74 49.01
N SER A 298 37.30 -13.24 49.09
CA SER A 298 38.42 -13.75 48.30
C SER A 298 39.04 -14.97 49.00
N TYR A 299 39.27 -16.03 48.23
CA TYR A 299 39.83 -17.29 48.72
C TYR A 299 41.24 -17.47 48.17
N PRO A 300 42.28 -17.09 48.93
CA PRO A 300 43.64 -17.22 48.45
C PRO A 300 44.02 -18.70 48.32
N GLY A 301 44.46 -19.11 47.14
CA GLY A 301 44.68 -20.53 46.85
C GLY A 301 45.52 -20.82 45.62
N THR A 302 45.93 -22.07 45.50
CA THR A 302 46.65 -22.58 44.32
C THR A 302 45.67 -23.30 43.39
N VAL A 303 45.73 -23.01 42.10
CA VAL A 303 44.91 -23.67 41.08
C VAL A 303 45.52 -25.00 40.71
N ILE A 304 44.76 -26.06 40.93
CA ILE A 304 45.11 -27.44 40.57
C ILE A 304 44.21 -27.86 39.41
N VAL A 305 44.79 -27.89 38.21
CA VAL A 305 44.16 -28.48 37.03
C VAL A 305 44.50 -29.97 37.03
N THR A 306 43.56 -30.79 37.48
CA THR A 306 43.71 -32.27 37.59
C THR A 306 43.32 -33.00 36.31
N THR A 307 42.44 -32.41 35.49
CA THR A 307 41.91 -33.01 34.26
C THR A 307 42.16 -32.16 33.03
N ALA A 308 42.36 -32.80 31.86
CA ALA A 308 42.55 -32.11 30.58
C ALA A 308 41.31 -31.30 30.14
N ASP A 309 40.11 -31.72 30.56
CA ASP A 309 38.82 -31.12 30.15
C ASP A 309 38.22 -30.25 31.29
N VAL A 310 38.76 -29.04 31.44
CA VAL A 310 38.37 -28.05 32.47
C VAL A 310 36.93 -27.56 32.28
N LEU A 311 36.40 -27.57 31.05
CA LEU A 311 35.04 -27.11 30.78
C LEU A 311 33.99 -28.08 31.32
N LYS A 312 34.24 -29.40 31.18
CA LYS A 312 33.31 -30.42 31.70
C LYS A 312 33.48 -30.75 33.17
N ARG A 313 34.71 -30.69 33.69
CA ARG A 313 35.05 -31.20 35.03
C ARG A 313 35.47 -30.12 36.02
N GLY A 314 35.59 -28.86 35.59
CA GLY A 314 36.07 -27.77 36.42
C GLY A 314 37.56 -27.90 36.78
N PHE A 315 38.00 -27.07 37.72
CA PHE A 315 39.34 -27.10 38.30
C PHE A 315 39.25 -27.03 39.84
N GLU A 316 40.29 -27.45 40.54
CA GLU A 316 40.31 -27.45 42.01
C GLU A 316 41.12 -26.26 42.54
N VAL A 317 40.62 -25.64 43.61
CA VAL A 317 41.32 -24.58 44.33
C VAL A 317 41.68 -25.10 45.71
N ARG A 318 42.98 -25.06 46.04
CA ARG A 318 43.49 -25.47 47.35
C ARG A 318 43.91 -24.23 48.14
N ALA A 319 43.15 -23.91 49.18
CA ALA A 319 43.46 -22.83 50.12
C ALA A 319 44.08 -23.40 51.42
N PRO A 320 44.91 -22.63 52.14
CA PRO A 320 45.67 -23.13 53.30
C PRO A 320 44.81 -23.70 54.46
N ASN A 321 43.58 -23.22 54.61
CA ASN A 321 42.69 -23.51 55.74
C ASN A 321 41.32 -24.10 55.33
N LEU A 322 41.20 -24.60 54.09
CA LEU A 322 39.94 -25.14 53.56
C LEU A 322 40.18 -26.46 52.84
N SER A 323 39.17 -27.34 52.89
CA SER A 323 39.13 -28.51 52.03
C SER A 323 39.17 -28.07 50.55
N PRO A 324 39.89 -28.79 49.67
CA PRO A 324 39.88 -28.50 48.25
C PRO A 324 38.43 -28.47 47.75
N PHE A 325 38.08 -27.43 47.00
CA PHE A 325 36.76 -27.32 46.38
C PHE A 325 36.92 -27.11 44.88
N ARG A 326 35.91 -27.55 44.15
CA ARG A 326 35.90 -27.53 42.69
C ARG A 326 35.15 -26.33 42.17
N VAL A 327 35.73 -25.66 41.18
CA VAL A 327 35.19 -24.46 40.54
C VAL A 327 34.95 -24.77 39.07
N HIS A 328 33.76 -24.41 38.58
CA HIS A 328 33.32 -24.65 37.21
C HIS A 328 33.21 -23.32 36.44
N LEU A 329 33.47 -23.39 35.14
CA LEU A 329 33.28 -22.24 34.23
C LEU A 329 31.86 -22.19 33.65
N ILE A 330 31.25 -23.37 33.44
CA ILE A 330 29.91 -23.56 32.87
C ILE A 330 29.02 -24.14 33.97
N ARG A 331 27.77 -23.68 34.06
CA ARG A 331 26.80 -24.22 35.00
C ARG A 331 26.28 -25.56 34.46
N SER A 332 26.34 -26.61 35.28
CA SER A 332 25.77 -27.92 34.94
C SER A 332 24.65 -28.26 35.93
N ALA A 333 23.57 -28.85 35.43
CA ALA A 333 22.42 -29.27 36.23
C ALA A 333 22.79 -30.30 37.34
N SER A 334 23.93 -30.97 37.21
CA SER A 334 24.41 -32.01 38.13
C SER A 334 25.53 -31.54 39.07
N LEU A 335 25.63 -30.24 39.36
CA LEU A 335 26.67 -29.73 40.26
C LEU A 335 26.41 -30.17 41.72
N PRO A 336 27.35 -30.89 42.36
CA PRO A 336 27.30 -31.13 43.79
C PRO A 336 27.23 -29.81 44.57
N ARG A 337 26.54 -29.77 45.72
CA ARG A 337 26.46 -28.55 46.56
C ARG A 337 27.82 -27.99 47.02
N SER A 338 28.88 -28.81 46.97
CA SER A 338 30.26 -28.42 47.29
C SER A 338 30.95 -27.63 46.18
N ASP A 339 30.44 -27.69 44.96
CA ASP A 339 31.06 -27.14 43.77
C ASP A 339 30.58 -25.70 43.55
N ARG A 340 31.47 -24.83 43.09
CA ARG A 340 31.19 -23.40 42.89
C ARG A 340 31.27 -23.02 41.41
N LEU A 341 30.44 -22.08 40.98
CA LEU A 341 30.58 -21.45 39.66
C LEU A 341 31.51 -20.25 39.81
N LEU A 342 32.49 -20.10 38.92
CA LEU A 342 33.39 -18.95 38.92
C LEU A 342 32.58 -17.64 38.74
N GLU A 343 32.77 -16.68 39.65
CA GLU A 343 32.05 -15.40 39.60
C GLU A 343 32.45 -14.59 38.36
N ALA A 344 31.52 -13.77 37.87
CA ALA A 344 31.70 -13.01 36.64
C ALA A 344 32.96 -12.09 36.62
N PRO A 345 33.31 -11.37 37.71
CA PRO A 345 34.51 -10.53 37.73
C PRO A 345 35.80 -11.34 37.56
N ASP A 346 35.90 -12.47 38.26
CA ASP A 346 37.10 -13.31 38.22
C ASP A 346 37.29 -13.99 36.86
N LEU A 347 36.18 -14.34 36.19
CA LEU A 347 36.20 -14.90 34.83
C LEU A 347 36.73 -13.90 33.80
N LEU A 348 36.24 -12.66 33.87
CA LEU A 348 36.68 -11.56 33.01
C LEU A 348 38.15 -11.21 33.24
N ASP A 349 38.59 -11.18 34.50
CA ASP A 349 39.98 -10.92 34.87
C ASP A 349 40.92 -12.04 34.39
N LEU A 350 40.52 -13.30 34.53
CA LEU A 350 41.28 -14.45 33.99
C LEU A 350 41.36 -14.45 32.47
N ALA A 351 40.31 -13.98 31.79
CA ALA A 351 40.32 -13.82 30.34
C ALA A 351 41.10 -12.59 29.88
N ASP A 352 41.71 -11.80 30.78
CA ASP A 352 42.36 -10.51 30.50
C ASP A 352 41.40 -9.51 29.80
N VAL A 353 40.09 -9.56 30.10
CA VAL A 353 39.07 -8.64 29.56
C VAL A 353 38.94 -7.44 30.49
N LYS A 354 39.70 -6.39 30.16
CA LYS A 354 39.84 -5.20 30.99
C LYS A 354 38.65 -4.25 30.87
N SER A 355 38.30 -3.58 31.96
CA SER A 355 37.35 -2.47 31.94
C SER A 355 37.96 -1.23 31.27
N GLN A 356 37.12 -0.26 30.89
CA GLN A 356 37.59 1.01 30.34
C GLN A 356 38.56 1.75 31.27
N ALA A 357 38.28 1.74 32.58
CA ALA A 357 39.15 2.32 33.60
C ALA A 357 40.55 1.66 33.67
N MET A 358 40.66 0.42 33.20
CA MET A 358 41.90 -0.37 33.17
C MET A 358 42.54 -0.39 31.76
N GLY A 359 42.08 0.48 30.84
CA GLY A 359 42.61 0.59 29.49
C GLY A 359 42.18 -0.53 28.51
N GLY A 360 41.02 -1.16 28.75
CA GLY A 360 40.46 -2.17 27.85
C GLY A 360 40.01 -1.61 26.49
N SER A 361 40.14 -2.41 25.44
CA SER A 361 39.71 -2.04 24.08
C SER A 361 38.19 -1.95 23.96
N ALA A 362 37.69 -1.34 22.89
CA ALA A 362 36.24 -1.28 22.63
C ALA A 362 35.62 -2.68 22.44
N ASP A 363 36.35 -3.60 21.83
CA ASP A 363 35.93 -5.01 21.69
C ASP A 363 35.88 -5.73 23.06
N ASP A 364 36.84 -5.47 23.96
CA ASP A 364 36.82 -6.01 25.33
C ASP A 364 35.62 -5.47 26.13
N GLN A 365 35.27 -4.20 25.94
CA GLN A 365 34.08 -3.57 26.54
C GLN A 365 32.78 -4.19 26.02
N LEU A 366 32.67 -4.43 24.70
CA LEU A 366 31.54 -5.16 24.12
C LEU A 366 31.42 -6.56 24.73
N LEU A 367 32.52 -7.32 24.77
CA LEU A 367 32.55 -8.67 25.32
C LEU A 367 32.16 -8.70 26.81
N ARG A 368 32.67 -7.73 27.58
CA ARG A 368 32.31 -7.55 28.99
C ARG A 368 30.83 -7.23 29.17
N SER A 369 30.29 -6.31 28.37
CA SER A 369 28.88 -5.92 28.41
C SER A 369 27.95 -7.09 28.07
N LEU A 370 28.27 -7.86 27.01
CA LEU A 370 27.55 -9.06 26.62
C LEU A 370 27.53 -10.11 27.73
N PHE A 371 28.69 -10.39 28.33
CA PHE A 371 28.80 -11.39 29.39
C PHE A 371 28.01 -10.99 30.64
N LEU A 372 28.16 -9.75 31.11
CA LEU A 372 27.42 -9.24 32.27
C LEU A 372 25.90 -9.21 32.04
N PHE A 373 25.46 -8.96 30.81
CA PHE A 373 24.04 -9.01 30.45
C PHE A 373 23.45 -10.41 30.69
N HIS A 374 24.13 -11.48 30.25
CA HIS A 374 23.67 -12.86 30.44
C HIS A 374 23.80 -13.36 31.87
N GLU A 375 24.74 -12.82 32.64
CA GLU A 375 24.86 -13.07 34.09
C GLU A 375 23.75 -12.38 34.90
N GLY A 376 22.94 -11.52 34.27
CA GLY A 376 21.85 -10.77 34.92
C GLY A 376 22.28 -9.45 35.57
N ASP A 377 23.55 -9.04 35.42
CA ASP A 377 24.05 -7.74 35.88
C ASP A 377 23.81 -6.65 34.81
N LEU A 378 22.55 -6.22 34.70
CA LEU A 378 22.14 -5.19 33.74
C LEU A 378 22.83 -3.84 33.99
N ALA A 379 23.11 -3.50 35.24
CA ALA A 379 23.79 -2.26 35.61
C ALA A 379 25.25 -2.30 35.14
N GLY A 380 25.96 -3.38 35.44
CA GLY A 380 27.33 -3.61 34.98
C GLY A 380 27.44 -3.66 33.46
N ALA A 381 26.50 -4.34 32.80
CA ALA A 381 26.40 -4.40 31.34
C ALA A 381 26.25 -3.00 30.71
N ARG A 382 25.34 -2.18 31.25
CA ARG A 382 25.11 -0.81 30.78
C ARG A 382 26.34 0.08 30.97
N THR A 383 27.01 0.00 32.11
CA THR A 383 28.23 0.79 32.37
C THR A 383 29.42 0.36 31.52
N SER A 384 29.39 -0.87 31.00
CA SER A 384 30.46 -1.44 30.17
C SER A 384 30.19 -1.28 28.67
N LEU A 385 29.13 -0.59 28.25
CA LEU A 385 28.85 -0.37 26.82
C LEU A 385 29.97 0.46 26.17
N PRO A 386 30.56 0.00 25.08
CA PRO A 386 31.66 0.71 24.41
C PRO A 386 31.20 2.02 23.78
N ALA A 387 32.01 3.06 23.96
CA ALA A 387 31.82 4.38 23.34
C ALA A 387 32.61 4.54 22.01
N GLY A 388 33.41 3.54 21.61
CA GLY A 388 34.28 3.57 20.43
C GLY A 388 33.86 2.59 19.33
N ILE A 389 34.65 2.53 18.25
CA ILE A 389 34.42 1.61 17.13
C ILE A 389 34.74 0.18 17.58
N VAL A 390 33.78 -0.72 17.42
CA VAL A 390 33.90 -2.17 17.67
C VAL A 390 33.89 -2.94 16.36
N LYS A 391 34.46 -4.14 16.34
CA LYS A 391 34.43 -5.02 15.15
C LYS A 391 33.02 -5.51 14.79
N SER A 392 32.12 -5.56 15.77
CA SER A 392 30.76 -6.07 15.60
C SER A 392 29.73 -5.01 15.99
N PRO A 393 29.57 -3.96 15.16
CA PRO A 393 28.71 -2.81 15.47
C PRO A 393 27.24 -3.19 15.58
N ASP A 394 26.76 -4.13 14.77
CA ASP A 394 25.37 -4.58 14.79
C ASP A 394 25.02 -5.33 16.08
N VAL A 395 25.96 -6.13 16.60
CA VAL A 395 25.81 -6.82 17.89
C VAL A 395 25.78 -5.82 19.04
N LEU A 396 26.61 -4.76 18.98
CA LEU A 396 26.57 -3.67 19.95
C LEU A 396 25.22 -2.94 19.93
N ALA A 397 24.72 -2.59 18.75
CA ALA A 397 23.43 -1.92 18.60
C ALA A 397 22.29 -2.79 19.17
N HIS A 398 22.27 -4.07 18.81
CA HIS A 398 21.28 -5.04 19.29
C HIS A 398 21.33 -5.23 20.82
N LEU A 399 22.53 -5.33 21.41
CA LEU A 399 22.71 -5.39 22.86
C LEU A 399 22.21 -4.11 23.55
N ALA A 400 22.56 -2.94 23.02
CA ALA A 400 22.16 -1.66 23.58
C ALA A 400 20.63 -1.47 23.58
N GLU A 401 19.93 -1.96 22.56
CA GLU A 401 18.47 -2.03 22.53
C GLU A 401 17.91 -2.98 23.59
N ARG A 402 18.46 -4.19 23.72
CA ARG A 402 18.04 -5.16 24.74
C ARG A 402 18.27 -4.65 26.17
N ILE A 403 19.38 -3.97 26.44
CA ILE A 403 19.65 -3.33 27.73
C ILE A 403 18.63 -2.22 28.01
N ARG A 404 18.32 -1.39 27.00
CA ARG A 404 17.28 -0.35 27.12
C ARG A 404 15.90 -0.93 27.39
N ALA A 405 15.53 -1.99 26.70
CA ALA A 405 14.24 -2.68 26.88
C ALA A 405 14.14 -3.46 28.21
N SER A 406 15.28 -3.92 28.75
CA SER A 406 15.35 -4.64 30.04
C SER A 406 15.49 -3.71 31.24
N ALA A 407 15.86 -2.45 31.02
CA ALA A 407 15.88 -1.45 32.08
C ALA A 407 14.44 -1.08 32.45
N PRO A 408 14.04 -1.13 33.74
CA PRO A 408 12.83 -0.45 34.15
C PRO A 408 12.99 1.04 33.78
N PRO A 409 11.98 1.68 33.16
CA PRO A 409 11.98 3.12 32.98
C PRO A 409 12.38 3.79 34.29
N VAL A 410 13.41 4.65 34.26
CA VAL A 410 13.97 5.31 35.45
C VAL A 410 12.91 6.13 36.22
N GLU A 411 11.77 6.42 35.60
CA GLU A 411 10.61 7.03 36.23
C GLU A 411 9.82 6.09 37.17
N LEU A 412 9.87 4.76 36.99
CA LEU A 412 9.00 3.81 37.71
C LEU A 412 9.40 3.54 39.17
N GLU A 413 10.68 3.68 39.57
CA GLU A 413 11.08 3.44 40.97
C GLU A 413 10.65 4.57 41.93
N GLY A 414 10.59 5.81 41.44
CA GLY A 414 9.98 6.93 42.17
C GLY A 414 8.45 6.82 42.20
N LYS A 415 7.85 6.51 41.04
CA LYS A 415 6.41 6.35 40.84
C LYS A 415 5.81 5.17 41.63
N ASP A 416 6.49 4.03 41.74
CA ASP A 416 6.01 2.88 42.53
C ASP A 416 6.00 3.13 44.04
N ARG A 417 6.89 3.99 44.54
CA ARG A 417 6.87 4.47 45.93
C ARG A 417 5.71 5.44 46.16
N GLN A 418 5.46 6.35 45.22
CA GLN A 418 4.36 7.32 45.30
C GLN A 418 2.99 6.65 45.11
N MET A 419 2.84 5.72 44.18
CA MET A 419 1.64 4.90 43.98
C MET A 419 1.33 4.01 45.19
N ARG A 420 2.34 3.48 45.88
CA ARG A 420 2.13 2.78 47.17
C ARG A 420 1.66 3.72 48.27
N ALA A 421 2.18 4.95 48.33
CA ALA A 421 1.74 5.95 49.30
C ALA A 421 0.26 6.35 49.07
N LEU A 422 -0.14 6.60 47.82
CA LEU A 422 -1.51 6.94 47.44
C LEU A 422 -2.49 5.76 47.59
N ARG A 423 -2.07 4.53 47.26
CA ARG A 423 -2.84 3.30 47.55
C ARG A 423 -3.13 3.14 49.04
N THR A 424 -2.15 3.49 49.89
CA THR A 424 -2.30 3.36 51.34
C THR A 424 -3.17 4.47 51.93
N SER A 425 -3.13 5.69 51.36
CA SER A 425 -3.91 6.83 51.87
C SER A 425 -5.38 6.84 51.44
N TYR A 426 -5.69 6.31 50.24
CA TYR A 426 -7.05 6.34 49.67
C TYR A 426 -7.70 4.96 49.47
N GLY A 427 -6.97 3.87 49.74
CA GLY A 427 -7.53 2.52 49.65
C GLY A 427 -7.85 2.06 48.23
N LEU A 428 -7.07 2.51 47.23
CA LEU A 428 -7.27 2.17 45.83
C LEU A 428 -7.03 0.66 45.57
N GLY A 429 -7.83 0.08 44.66
CA GLY A 429 -7.69 -1.31 44.21
C GLY A 429 -6.33 -1.67 43.57
N THR A 430 -6.17 -2.94 43.21
CA THR A 430 -4.89 -3.47 42.70
C THR A 430 -4.81 -3.56 41.19
N ASP A 431 -5.94 -3.75 40.51
CA ASP A 431 -6.09 -3.78 39.06
C ASP A 431 -6.48 -2.40 38.48
N ALA A 432 -6.17 -2.19 37.20
CA ALA A 432 -6.30 -0.90 36.54
C ALA A 432 -7.74 -0.37 36.50
N ASP A 433 -8.72 -1.25 36.30
CA ASP A 433 -10.13 -0.87 36.20
C ASP A 433 -10.67 -0.45 37.57
N THR A 434 -10.33 -1.19 38.63
CA THR A 434 -10.73 -0.84 40.00
C THR A 434 -10.09 0.48 40.43
N ILE A 435 -8.81 0.72 40.07
CA ILE A 435 -8.13 2.00 40.36
C ILE A 435 -8.82 3.18 39.65
N LEU A 436 -9.23 3.01 38.38
CA LEU A 436 -9.93 4.06 37.63
C LEU A 436 -11.32 4.35 38.23
N GLN A 437 -12.03 3.33 38.69
CA GLN A 437 -13.32 3.47 39.35
C GLN A 437 -13.19 4.15 40.72
N ASP A 438 -12.19 3.76 41.51
CA ASP A 438 -11.94 4.35 42.83
C ASP A 438 -11.53 5.82 42.72
N ILE A 439 -10.66 6.17 41.76
CA ILE A 439 -10.31 7.57 41.48
C ILE A 439 -11.55 8.38 41.08
N ALA A 440 -12.38 7.86 40.17
CA ALA A 440 -13.61 8.54 39.76
C ALA A 440 -14.58 8.74 40.94
N LYS A 441 -14.66 7.74 41.83
CA LYS A 441 -15.47 7.81 43.05
C LYS A 441 -14.93 8.88 44.01
N ILE A 442 -13.62 8.89 44.28
CA ILE A 442 -12.98 9.87 45.16
C ILE A 442 -13.12 11.30 44.62
N GLU A 443 -12.92 11.50 43.31
CA GLU A 443 -13.12 12.78 42.64
C GLU A 443 -14.57 13.26 42.76
N SER A 444 -15.55 12.34 42.68
CA SER A 444 -16.97 12.69 42.79
C SER A 444 -17.42 12.98 44.23
N GLU A 445 -16.96 12.19 45.21
CA GLU A 445 -17.38 12.26 46.61
C GLU A 445 -16.63 13.35 47.38
N PHE A 446 -15.38 13.66 47.00
CA PHE A 446 -14.49 14.55 47.74
C PHE A 446 -13.90 15.69 46.91
N SER A 447 -14.53 16.06 45.78
CA SER A 447 -14.08 17.10 44.83
C SER A 447 -13.58 18.42 45.45
N GLY A 448 -14.18 18.84 46.57
CA GLY A 448 -13.84 20.07 47.29
C GLY A 448 -12.72 19.96 48.33
N LEU A 449 -12.26 18.74 48.65
CA LEU A 449 -11.21 18.47 49.65
C LEU A 449 -9.89 18.04 49.01
N LEU A 450 -9.88 17.75 47.71
CA LEU A 450 -8.69 17.40 46.95
C LEU A 450 -7.89 18.67 46.59
N SER A 451 -6.60 18.65 46.87
CA SER A 451 -5.68 19.69 46.43
C SER A 451 -5.48 19.67 44.91
N GLU A 452 -5.07 20.80 44.33
CA GLU A 452 -4.80 20.88 42.89
C GLU A 452 -3.69 19.93 42.43
N SER A 453 -2.72 19.62 43.31
CA SER A 453 -1.71 18.59 43.05
C SER A 453 -2.31 17.19 42.97
N GLU A 454 -3.22 16.83 43.88
CA GLU A 454 -3.86 15.51 43.88
C GLU A 454 -4.80 15.32 42.68
N LYS A 455 -5.51 16.38 42.27
CA LYS A 455 -6.34 16.36 41.05
C LYS A 455 -5.51 16.21 39.78
N ALA A 456 -4.39 16.92 39.69
CA ALA A 456 -3.46 16.78 38.57
C ALA A 456 -2.87 15.36 38.50
N GLU A 457 -2.57 14.77 39.66
CA GLU A 457 -1.98 13.45 39.77
C GLU A 457 -2.98 12.33 39.43
N PHE A 458 -4.24 12.43 39.88
CA PHE A 458 -5.32 11.51 39.45
C PHE A 458 -5.62 11.60 37.95
N SER A 459 -5.59 12.81 37.37
CA SER A 459 -5.72 13.02 35.92
C SER A 459 -4.57 12.35 35.15
N HIS A 460 -3.34 12.46 35.67
CA HIS A 460 -2.16 11.82 35.07
C HIS A 460 -2.24 10.28 35.13
N ILE A 461 -2.65 9.72 36.27
CA ILE A 461 -2.84 8.27 36.46
C ILE A 461 -3.94 7.74 35.53
N ARG A 462 -5.05 8.48 35.35
CA ARG A 462 -6.10 8.12 34.39
C ARG A 462 -5.59 8.09 32.94
N ALA A 463 -4.73 9.04 32.57
CA ALA A 463 -4.14 9.09 31.24
C ALA A 463 -3.18 7.91 31.01
N GLU A 464 -2.32 7.57 31.98
CA GLU A 464 -1.37 6.45 31.86
C GLU A 464 -2.04 5.06 31.91
N LEU A 465 -3.08 4.86 32.73
CA LEU A 465 -3.79 3.58 32.80
C LEU A 465 -4.68 3.34 31.58
N ARG A 466 -5.24 4.39 30.96
CA ARG A 466 -5.95 4.30 29.68
C ARG A 466 -5.03 3.92 28.50
N VAL A 467 -3.72 4.16 28.60
CA VAL A 467 -2.72 3.72 27.61
C VAL A 467 -2.43 2.21 27.70
N ARG A 468 -2.81 1.52 28.79
CA ARG A 468 -2.53 0.09 29.03
C ARG A 468 -3.73 -0.87 28.92
N ALA A 469 -4.90 -0.40 28.52
CA ALA A 469 -6.02 -1.28 28.17
C ALA A 469 -6.06 -1.48 26.64
N PRO A 470 -5.71 -2.66 26.10
CA PRO A 470 -5.80 -2.93 24.67
C PRO A 470 -7.26 -3.22 24.33
N VAL A 471 -8.03 -2.17 24.09
CA VAL A 471 -9.16 -2.27 23.18
C VAL A 471 -8.65 -1.73 21.86
N ALA A 472 -8.48 -2.61 20.87
CA ALA A 472 -8.17 -2.17 19.52
C ALA A 472 -9.27 -1.16 19.10
N PRO A 473 -8.92 0.10 18.80
CA PRO A 473 -9.92 1.11 18.48
C PRO A 473 -10.68 0.65 17.24
N THR A 474 -12.00 0.76 17.21
CA THR A 474 -12.76 0.35 16.02
C THR A 474 -12.41 1.24 14.82
N LEU A 475 -12.64 0.75 13.58
CA LEU A 475 -12.48 1.55 12.34
C LEU A 475 -13.13 2.94 12.49
N GLN A 476 -14.32 3.02 13.10
CA GLN A 476 -15.01 4.28 13.34
C GLN A 476 -14.25 5.22 14.30
N GLU A 477 -13.62 4.70 15.34
CA GLU A 477 -12.80 5.48 16.30
C GLU A 477 -11.48 5.96 15.68
N VAL A 478 -10.95 5.23 14.69
CA VAL A 478 -9.80 5.65 13.90
C VAL A 478 -10.17 6.82 12.96
N PHE A 479 -11.38 6.90 12.45
CA PHE A 479 -11.76 7.98 11.52
C PHE A 479 -12.62 9.09 12.16
N ALA A 480 -12.89 8.99 13.46
CA ALA A 480 -13.44 10.05 14.29
C ALA A 480 -12.37 11.09 14.71
N PRO A 481 -12.75 12.36 14.96
CA PRO A 481 -11.83 13.38 15.44
C PRO A 481 -11.29 13.00 16.84
N ARG A 482 -9.96 13.03 16.99
CA ARG A 482 -9.23 12.65 18.21
C ARG A 482 -9.44 13.64 19.35
N ASN A 483 -9.42 14.93 19.00
CA ASN A 483 -9.63 16.02 19.94
C ASN A 483 -10.75 16.91 19.44
N LEU A 484 -11.70 17.17 20.34
CA LEU A 484 -12.72 18.20 20.20
C LEU A 484 -12.36 19.31 21.19
N GLU A 485 -11.89 20.44 20.67
CA GLU A 485 -11.59 21.62 21.47
C GLU A 485 -12.73 22.63 21.32
N TYR A 486 -13.36 23.01 22.44
CA TYR A 486 -14.24 24.16 22.48
C TYR A 486 -13.39 25.43 22.63
N LEU A 487 -13.35 26.24 21.58
CA LEU A 487 -12.62 27.50 21.55
C LEU A 487 -13.53 28.64 22.04
N GLU A 488 -12.92 29.80 22.31
CA GLU A 488 -13.67 31.02 22.64
C GLU A 488 -14.71 31.34 21.54
N ARG A 489 -15.87 31.90 21.93
CA ARG A 489 -16.95 32.34 21.02
C ARG A 489 -17.70 31.22 20.26
N GLN A 490 -17.89 30.06 20.90
CA GLN A 490 -18.68 28.94 20.33
C GLN A 490 -18.06 28.27 19.09
N ALA A 491 -16.77 28.50 18.83
CA ALA A 491 -16.02 27.77 17.82
C ALA A 491 -15.61 26.38 18.35
N VAL A 492 -15.64 25.40 17.47
CA VAL A 492 -15.22 24.02 17.72
C VAL A 492 -14.08 23.71 16.76
N ARG A 493 -13.00 23.14 17.29
CA ARG A 493 -11.92 22.58 16.49
C ARG A 493 -11.95 21.07 16.58
N LEU A 494 -12.14 20.44 15.44
CA LEU A 494 -11.98 19.01 15.24
C LEU A 494 -10.57 18.73 14.75
N THR A 495 -9.87 17.78 15.37
CA THR A 495 -8.52 17.38 14.96
C THR A 495 -8.43 15.88 14.75
N TRP A 496 -8.03 15.47 13.55
CA TRP A 496 -7.63 14.09 13.24
C TRP A 496 -6.10 14.04 13.22
N ASP A 497 -5.50 13.25 14.11
CA ASP A 497 -4.04 13.15 14.26
C ASP A 497 -3.57 11.71 14.07
N PHE A 498 -3.11 11.40 12.86
CA PHE A 498 -2.74 10.05 12.45
C PHE A 498 -1.35 9.64 12.95
N THR A 499 -0.49 10.61 13.27
CA THR A 499 0.88 10.38 13.80
C THR A 499 0.92 9.73 15.18
N SER A 500 -0.20 9.75 15.88
CA SER A 500 -0.29 9.42 17.30
C SER A 500 -0.90 8.04 17.59
N ARG A 501 -1.29 7.33 16.54
CA ARG A 501 -1.92 6.01 16.65
C ARG A 501 -0.88 4.91 16.53
N GLU A 502 -1.07 3.85 17.32
CA GLU A 502 -0.25 2.64 17.17
C GLU A 502 -0.51 2.01 15.79
N VAL A 503 0.57 1.53 15.16
CA VAL A 503 0.52 0.86 13.86
C VAL A 503 -0.36 -0.37 13.97
N GLY A 504 -1.38 -0.45 13.12
CA GLY A 504 -2.29 -1.59 12.99
C GLY A 504 -2.80 -1.71 11.57
N ALA A 505 -3.40 -2.85 11.21
CA ALA A 505 -3.96 -3.12 9.88
C ALA A 505 -5.29 -2.34 9.66
N TRP A 506 -5.22 -1.01 9.71
CA TRP A 506 -6.35 -0.14 9.45
C TRP A 506 -6.26 0.40 8.02
N GLN A 507 -7.20 -0.04 7.19
CA GLN A 507 -7.33 0.34 5.80
C GLN A 507 -8.72 0.95 5.56
N VAL A 508 -8.77 2.12 4.92
CA VAL A 508 -10.02 2.72 4.41
C VAL A 508 -9.79 3.08 2.96
N GLY A 509 -10.43 2.32 2.06
CA GLY A 509 -10.09 2.38 0.65
C GLY A 509 -8.66 1.95 0.43
N ASP A 510 -7.86 2.81 -0.20
CA ASP A 510 -6.42 2.61 -0.38
C ASP A 510 -5.56 3.21 0.73
N TRP A 511 -6.16 3.88 1.72
CA TRP A 511 -5.42 4.59 2.76
C TRP A 511 -5.07 3.65 3.91
N ILE A 512 -3.79 3.49 4.19
CA ILE A 512 -3.22 2.58 5.19
C ILE A 512 -2.58 3.38 6.32
N LEU A 513 -2.95 3.08 7.56
CA LEU A 513 -2.32 3.67 8.74
C LEU A 513 -0.94 3.04 8.99
N PHE A 514 0.11 3.86 9.08
CA PHE A 514 1.49 3.44 9.30
C PHE A 514 2.17 4.24 10.44
N SER A 515 3.41 3.90 10.79
CA SER A 515 4.16 4.46 11.95
C SER A 515 4.40 5.97 11.89
N GLY A 516 4.11 6.64 10.77
CA GLY A 516 4.30 8.07 10.58
C GLY A 516 3.05 8.83 10.14
N GLY A 517 1.89 8.20 9.94
CA GLY A 517 0.69 8.87 9.42
C GLY A 517 -0.27 7.93 8.67
N LEU A 518 -1.14 8.50 7.85
CA LEU A 518 -2.06 7.76 6.98
C LEU A 518 -1.59 7.87 5.52
N ARG A 519 -1.18 6.76 4.91
CA ARG A 519 -0.55 6.70 3.58
C ARG A 519 -1.50 6.21 2.50
N VAL A 520 -1.45 6.77 1.31
CA VAL A 520 -1.85 6.06 0.07
C VAL A 520 -0.59 5.42 -0.53
N PRO A 521 -0.49 4.09 -0.65
CA PRO A 521 0.74 3.43 -1.09
C PRO A 521 0.89 3.42 -2.62
N THR A 522 -0.22 3.55 -3.35
CA THR A 522 -0.28 3.31 -4.79
C THR A 522 -0.51 4.59 -5.59
N ALA A 523 0.32 4.81 -6.60
CA ALA A 523 0.08 5.84 -7.61
C ALA A 523 -1.09 5.43 -8.51
N ARG A 524 -1.94 6.40 -8.86
CA ARG A 524 -3.08 6.18 -9.75
C ARG A 524 -2.71 6.60 -11.16
N THR A 525 -2.89 5.70 -12.11
CA THR A 525 -2.46 5.90 -13.49
C THR A 525 -3.60 6.35 -14.39
N THR A 526 -4.86 6.10 -14.03
CA THR A 526 -6.05 6.52 -14.81
C THR A 526 -6.95 7.50 -14.05
N ASP A 527 -7.74 8.30 -14.79
CA ASP A 527 -8.75 9.20 -14.19
C ASP A 527 -9.91 8.42 -13.56
N ALA A 528 -10.23 7.25 -14.09
CA ALA A 528 -11.25 6.38 -13.50
C ALA A 528 -10.83 5.96 -12.09
N ASP A 529 -9.58 5.50 -11.92
CA ASP A 529 -9.05 5.14 -10.59
C ASP A 529 -8.91 6.37 -9.68
N PHE A 530 -8.57 7.55 -10.22
CA PHE A 530 -8.48 8.76 -9.40
C PHE A 530 -9.84 9.18 -8.84
N TRP A 531 -10.92 9.03 -9.61
CA TRP A 531 -12.25 9.45 -9.19
C TRP A 531 -13.08 8.36 -8.50
N ASP A 532 -12.60 7.12 -8.45
CA ASP A 532 -13.27 6.03 -7.74
C ASP A 532 -13.58 6.43 -6.28
N PRO A 533 -14.85 6.34 -5.83
CA PRO A 533 -15.24 6.63 -4.46
C PRO A 533 -14.52 5.79 -3.41
N ASP A 534 -14.18 4.54 -3.73
CA ASP A 534 -13.57 3.59 -2.80
C ASP A 534 -12.13 3.97 -2.49
N HIS A 535 -11.48 4.73 -3.36
CA HIS A 535 -10.11 5.15 -3.15
C HIS A 535 -9.99 6.51 -2.43
N ALA A 536 -11.10 7.21 -2.16
CA ALA A 536 -11.08 8.48 -1.43
C ALA A 536 -11.02 8.26 0.10
N LEU A 537 -10.23 9.07 0.80
CA LEU A 537 -10.30 9.13 2.26
C LEU A 537 -11.52 9.94 2.66
N HIS A 538 -12.46 9.33 3.39
CA HIS A 538 -13.63 10.02 3.92
C HIS A 538 -13.50 10.20 5.43
N LEU A 539 -13.49 11.45 5.90
CA LEU A 539 -13.47 11.79 7.31
C LEU A 539 -14.86 12.26 7.75
N SER A 540 -15.41 11.56 8.74
CA SER A 540 -16.71 11.90 9.33
C SER A 540 -16.56 13.09 10.27
N LEU A 541 -17.32 14.16 10.04
CA LEU A 541 -17.20 15.40 10.83
C LEU A 541 -17.67 15.25 12.29
N GLY A 542 -18.44 14.21 12.65
CA GLY A 542 -18.74 13.81 14.04
C GLY A 542 -19.60 14.77 14.88
N GLU A 543 -19.62 16.07 14.57
CA GLU A 543 -20.36 17.14 15.24
C GLU A 543 -21.14 18.00 14.23
N PRO A 544 -22.25 18.64 14.64
CA PRO A 544 -22.97 19.57 13.80
C PRO A 544 -22.20 20.90 13.78
N LEU A 545 -21.31 21.08 12.79
CA LEU A 545 -20.62 22.33 12.51
C LEU A 545 -21.48 23.24 11.62
N ASP A 546 -21.54 24.54 11.92
CA ASP A 546 -22.17 25.57 11.08
C ASP A 546 -21.21 25.97 9.95
N LEU A 547 -21.20 25.17 8.88
CA LEU A 547 -20.40 25.41 7.68
C LEU A 547 -21.00 26.49 6.76
N GLU A 548 -22.11 27.14 7.15
CA GLU A 548 -22.61 28.36 6.50
C GLU A 548 -21.88 29.62 7.00
N ARG A 549 -21.21 29.52 8.15
CA ARG A 549 -20.34 30.57 8.71
C ARG A 549 -18.88 30.36 8.28
N PRO A 550 -18.00 31.35 8.51
CA PRO A 550 -16.59 31.21 8.17
C PRO A 550 -15.95 30.04 8.92
N PHE A 551 -15.18 29.23 8.21
CA PHE A 551 -14.44 28.10 8.78
C PHE A 551 -13.03 28.03 8.20
N THR A 552 -12.13 27.41 8.97
CA THR A 552 -10.74 27.20 8.59
C THR A 552 -10.40 25.73 8.65
N MET A 553 -9.81 25.20 7.59
CA MET A 553 -9.25 23.85 7.54
C MET A 553 -7.74 23.93 7.39
N ARG A 554 -7.02 23.03 8.07
CA ARG A 554 -5.58 22.84 7.90
C ARG A 554 -5.27 21.37 7.66
N LEU A 555 -4.46 21.11 6.64
CA LEU A 555 -3.92 19.78 6.34
C LEU A 555 -2.41 19.81 6.46
N LEU A 556 -1.87 18.79 7.11
CA LEU A 556 -0.45 18.54 7.25
C LEU A 556 -0.10 17.27 6.47
N LEU A 557 0.67 17.41 5.40
CA LEU A 557 1.01 16.36 4.45
C LEU A 557 2.53 16.14 4.39
N HIS A 558 2.94 14.89 4.26
CA HIS A 558 4.30 14.48 3.92
C HIS A 558 4.29 13.86 2.52
N SER A 559 5.26 14.22 1.68
CA SER A 559 5.38 13.67 0.33
C SER A 559 6.35 12.49 0.34
N SER A 560 5.83 11.28 0.17
CA SER A 560 6.65 10.10 -0.06
C SER A 560 6.81 9.87 -1.56
N PHE A 561 7.91 10.38 -2.11
CA PHE A 561 8.42 10.11 -3.47
C PHE A 561 7.49 10.43 -4.65
N SER A 562 7.68 11.60 -5.26
CA SER A 562 7.43 11.79 -6.70
C SER A 562 8.76 11.60 -7.44
N ALA A 563 8.80 10.74 -8.46
CA ALA A 563 9.89 10.78 -9.42
C ALA A 563 9.83 12.13 -10.18
N PRO A 564 10.96 12.81 -10.45
CA PRO A 564 10.98 14.02 -11.27
C PRO A 564 10.24 13.78 -12.60
N GLY A 565 9.34 14.68 -12.99
CA GLY A 565 8.57 14.60 -14.24
C GLY A 565 7.18 13.93 -14.17
N GLN A 566 6.70 13.53 -12.98
CA GLN A 566 5.32 13.02 -12.82
C GLN A 566 4.36 14.12 -12.32
N ARG A 567 3.12 14.12 -12.85
CA ARG A 567 2.05 15.03 -12.40
C ARG A 567 1.50 14.56 -11.05
N ASN A 568 1.48 15.46 -10.07
CA ASN A 568 0.83 15.26 -8.78
C ASN A 568 -0.53 15.97 -8.80
N GLU A 569 -1.61 15.26 -8.53
CA GLU A 569 -2.95 15.85 -8.43
C GLU A 569 -3.54 15.55 -7.05
N LEU A 570 -4.06 16.58 -6.39
CA LEU A 570 -4.76 16.47 -5.11
C LEU A 570 -6.17 17.03 -5.29
N ALA A 571 -7.18 16.25 -4.95
CA ALA A 571 -8.56 16.70 -4.92
C ALA A 571 -9.11 16.61 -3.50
N LEU A 572 -9.64 17.71 -2.99
CA LEU A 572 -10.24 17.81 -1.68
C LEU A 572 -11.68 18.31 -1.81
N GLU A 573 -12.60 17.57 -1.20
CA GLU A 573 -13.99 17.96 -1.09
C GLU A 573 -14.31 18.29 0.35
N LEU A 574 -14.92 19.45 0.59
CA LEU A 574 -15.41 19.82 1.90
C LEU A 574 -16.78 20.47 1.76
N ALA A 575 -17.82 19.80 2.27
CA ALA A 575 -19.19 20.32 2.27
C ALA A 575 -19.65 20.82 0.88
N GLY A 576 -19.37 20.03 -0.16
CA GLY A 576 -19.72 20.32 -1.56
C GLY A 576 -18.85 21.39 -2.22
N LEU A 577 -17.81 21.90 -1.54
CA LEU A 577 -16.74 22.68 -2.15
C LEU A 577 -15.61 21.73 -2.59
N ASN A 578 -15.38 21.65 -3.88
CA ASN A 578 -14.29 20.90 -4.50
C ASN A 578 -13.10 21.82 -4.74
N LEU A 579 -11.93 21.37 -4.31
CA LEU A 579 -10.64 22.03 -4.43
C LEU A 579 -9.71 21.07 -5.16
N VAL A 580 -9.23 21.46 -6.34
CA VAL A 580 -8.36 20.64 -7.17
C VAL A 580 -7.03 21.36 -7.35
N PHE A 581 -5.96 20.66 -6.98
CA PHE A 581 -4.58 21.10 -7.11
C PHE A 581 -3.91 20.21 -8.15
N GLU A 582 -3.31 20.82 -9.16
CA GLU A 582 -2.44 20.13 -10.12
C GLU A 582 -1.03 20.70 -10.00
N ASP A 583 -0.09 19.78 -9.88
CA ASP A 583 1.32 20.05 -9.82
C ASP A 583 2.02 19.37 -10.98
N ASP A 584 2.31 20.21 -11.97
CA ASP A 584 3.06 19.92 -13.18
C ASP A 584 4.31 20.80 -13.14
N GLU A 585 5.50 20.22 -13.32
CA GLU A 585 6.81 20.88 -13.24
C GLU A 585 6.89 22.19 -14.04
N HIS A 586 6.10 22.30 -15.11
CA HIS A 586 6.09 23.46 -16.00
C HIS A 586 4.86 24.35 -15.82
N ARG A 587 3.73 23.83 -15.29
CA ARG A 587 2.45 24.55 -15.22
C ARG A 587 1.59 24.15 -14.00
N PRO A 588 1.95 24.57 -12.79
CA PRO A 588 1.19 24.18 -11.62
C PRO A 588 -0.08 25.05 -11.51
N ALA A 589 -1.22 24.45 -11.15
CA ALA A 589 -2.54 25.08 -11.21
C ALA A 589 -3.45 24.69 -10.04
N PHE A 590 -4.42 25.56 -9.73
CA PHE A 590 -5.37 25.36 -8.64
C PHE A 590 -6.74 25.94 -8.99
N MET A 591 -7.80 25.18 -8.73
CA MET A 591 -9.18 25.65 -8.90
C MET A 591 -10.08 25.20 -7.74
N ALA A 592 -11.12 25.99 -7.50
CA ALA A 592 -12.14 25.73 -6.50
C ALA A 592 -13.53 25.90 -7.12
N GLY A 593 -14.48 25.01 -6.80
CA GLY A 593 -15.85 25.11 -7.28
C GLY A 593 -16.81 24.17 -6.57
N ARG A 594 -18.12 24.33 -6.82
CA ARG A 594 -19.18 23.45 -6.26
C ARG A 594 -19.79 22.49 -7.29
N GLY A 595 -19.20 22.43 -8.49
CA GLY A 595 -19.60 21.51 -9.57
C GLY A 595 -18.88 20.17 -9.48
N ASP A 596 -19.02 19.34 -10.51
CA ASP A 596 -18.32 18.06 -10.61
C ASP A 596 -16.80 18.26 -10.50
N PRO A 597 -16.13 17.61 -9.52
CA PRO A 597 -14.68 17.75 -9.33
C PRO A 597 -13.88 17.23 -10.55
N SER A 598 -14.43 16.30 -11.33
CA SER A 598 -13.79 15.81 -12.56
C SER A 598 -13.74 16.88 -13.65
N ASP A 599 -14.78 17.71 -13.76
CA ASP A 599 -14.82 18.83 -14.70
C ASP A 599 -13.91 19.98 -14.24
N LEU A 600 -13.80 20.20 -12.92
CA LEU A 600 -12.80 21.11 -12.36
C LEU A 600 -11.38 20.66 -12.72
N LEU A 601 -11.05 19.37 -12.57
CA LEU A 601 -9.74 18.85 -12.94
C LEU A 601 -9.46 18.98 -14.44
N LYS A 602 -10.44 18.71 -15.32
CA LYS A 602 -10.29 18.95 -16.76
C LYS A 602 -9.98 20.42 -17.06
N GLN A 603 -10.61 21.35 -16.36
CA GLN A 603 -10.36 22.79 -16.50
C GLN A 603 -8.98 23.20 -15.96
N VAL A 604 -8.55 22.62 -14.83
CA VAL A 604 -7.20 22.83 -14.27
C VAL A 604 -6.15 22.38 -15.29
N ARG A 605 -6.32 21.19 -15.87
CA ARG A 605 -5.43 20.61 -16.90
C ARG A 605 -5.43 21.37 -18.22
N ALA A 606 -6.53 22.01 -18.59
CA ALA A 606 -6.65 22.78 -19.83
C ALA A 606 -5.78 24.06 -19.83
N GLY A 607 -5.24 24.46 -18.67
CA GLY A 607 -4.35 25.61 -18.53
C GLY A 607 -5.08 26.93 -18.26
N PRO A 608 -4.33 28.03 -18.06
CA PRO A 608 -4.84 29.22 -17.39
C PRO A 608 -5.91 29.95 -18.22
N VAL A 609 -7.08 30.11 -17.60
CA VAL A 609 -8.02 31.19 -17.91
C VAL A 609 -7.37 32.51 -17.47
N ALA A 610 -7.65 33.64 -18.13
CA ALA A 610 -7.05 34.93 -17.77
C ALA A 610 -7.34 35.31 -16.30
N GLY A 611 -6.28 35.57 -15.50
CA GLY A 611 -6.39 36.05 -14.11
C GLY A 611 -5.91 35.07 -13.02
N PHE A 612 -5.42 33.89 -13.38
CA PHE A 612 -4.86 32.90 -12.45
C PHE A 612 -3.33 32.97 -12.44
N SER A 613 -2.70 33.17 -11.27
CA SER A 613 -1.26 33.03 -11.10
C SER A 613 -0.93 31.61 -10.66
N GLY A 614 -0.16 30.90 -11.48
CA GLY A 614 0.20 29.49 -11.30
C GLY A 614 0.82 29.18 -9.93
N PHE A 615 0.60 27.95 -9.50
CA PHE A 615 1.29 27.33 -8.37
C PHE A 615 2.79 27.18 -8.76
N SER A 616 3.70 27.05 -7.79
CA SER A 616 5.04 26.50 -8.01
C SER A 616 4.99 25.07 -7.52
N ALA A 617 5.72 24.13 -8.13
CA ALA A 617 5.59 22.70 -7.91
C ALA A 617 5.37 22.28 -6.43
N PHE A 618 4.71 21.12 -6.14
CA PHE A 618 4.76 20.57 -4.78
C PHE A 618 6.24 20.51 -4.40
N PRO A 619 6.65 21.19 -3.33
CA PRO A 619 8.03 21.57 -3.19
C PRO A 619 8.90 20.33 -3.00
N ASP A 620 9.77 20.11 -3.97
CA ASP A 620 11.18 19.80 -3.81
C ASP A 620 11.67 19.96 -2.36
N SER A 621 11.89 18.81 -1.69
CA SER A 621 12.83 18.46 -0.59
C SER A 621 13.19 19.43 0.55
N ARG A 622 12.73 20.68 0.60
CA ARG A 622 13.27 21.72 1.50
C ARG A 622 12.37 22.12 2.65
N GLN A 623 11.08 21.82 2.61
CA GLN A 623 10.17 22.10 3.71
C GLN A 623 9.11 20.99 3.82
N ASP A 624 9.31 20.15 4.81
CA ASP A 624 8.50 18.99 5.15
C ASP A 624 8.30 19.01 6.67
N PRO A 625 7.06 18.96 7.18
CA PRO A 625 5.79 18.73 6.47
C PRO A 625 5.22 19.95 5.73
N LEU A 626 4.40 19.67 4.71
CA LEU A 626 3.64 20.66 3.95
C LEU A 626 2.34 21.02 4.67
N GLU A 627 2.08 22.33 4.83
CA GLU A 627 0.85 22.86 5.44
C GLU A 627 -0.03 23.53 4.38
N LEU A 628 -1.22 22.95 4.16
CA LEU A 628 -2.31 23.60 3.42
C LEU A 628 -3.28 24.21 4.42
N ARG A 629 -3.46 25.52 4.37
CA ARG A 629 -4.49 26.22 5.15
C ARG A 629 -5.54 26.78 4.20
N ILE A 630 -6.81 26.50 4.46
CA ILE A 630 -7.94 26.92 3.64
C ILE A 630 -8.94 27.63 4.56
N GLU A 631 -9.25 28.88 4.27
CA GLU A 631 -10.24 29.69 4.98
C GLU A 631 -11.38 30.03 4.04
N VAL A 632 -12.59 29.61 4.40
CA VAL A 632 -13.78 29.75 3.58
C VAL A 632 -14.72 30.73 4.24
N HIS A 633 -15.24 31.69 3.47
CA HIS A 633 -16.28 32.63 3.90
C HIS A 633 -17.52 32.44 3.01
N PRO A 634 -18.38 31.44 3.30
CA PRO A 634 -19.47 31.04 2.41
C PRO A 634 -20.40 32.19 2.02
N LYS A 635 -20.82 33.01 3.00
CA LYS A 635 -21.72 34.17 2.78
C LYS A 635 -21.08 35.30 1.99
N ARG A 636 -19.77 35.53 2.16
CA ARG A 636 -19.03 36.56 1.40
C ARG A 636 -18.67 36.07 0.00
N GLY A 637 -18.75 34.76 -0.23
CA GLY A 637 -18.23 34.13 -1.43
C GLY A 637 -16.72 34.30 -1.54
N ASP A 638 -16.00 34.30 -0.42
CA ASP A 638 -14.54 34.46 -0.38
C ASP A 638 -13.87 33.16 0.04
N LEU A 639 -12.72 32.87 -0.56
CA LEU A 639 -11.91 31.69 -0.30
C LEU A 639 -10.47 32.15 -0.28
N LYS A 640 -9.75 31.81 0.79
CA LYS A 640 -8.32 32.06 0.92
C LYS A 640 -7.61 30.76 1.15
N VAL A 641 -6.58 30.50 0.37
CA VAL A 641 -5.77 29.30 0.50
C VAL A 641 -4.33 29.74 0.71
N TRP A 642 -3.65 29.12 1.66
CA TRP A 642 -2.24 29.30 1.91
C TRP A 642 -1.55 27.95 1.80
N VAL A 643 -0.36 27.96 1.18
CA VAL A 643 0.54 26.81 1.13
C VAL A 643 1.83 27.23 1.82
N ASN A 644 2.21 26.54 2.90
CA ASN A 644 3.37 26.88 3.73
C ASN A 644 3.40 28.38 4.10
N GLY A 645 2.24 28.94 4.45
CA GLY A 645 2.07 30.35 4.82
C GLY A 645 1.98 31.35 3.66
N LYS A 646 2.14 30.94 2.40
CA LYS A 646 2.03 31.84 1.22
C LYS A 646 0.60 31.85 0.65
N PRO A 647 -0.07 33.01 0.55
CA PRO A 647 -1.45 33.09 0.06
C PRO A 647 -1.55 32.89 -1.46
N LEU A 648 -2.58 32.16 -1.89
CA LEU A 648 -2.99 32.02 -3.29
C LEU A 648 -4.05 33.08 -3.63
N ARG A 649 -3.95 33.69 -4.81
CA ARG A 649 -4.95 34.66 -5.32
C ARG A 649 -6.12 33.90 -5.93
N LEU A 650 -7.33 34.18 -5.44
CA LEU A 650 -8.57 33.54 -5.87
C LEU A 650 -9.60 34.59 -6.32
N ARG A 651 -10.49 34.20 -7.23
CA ARG A 651 -11.78 34.89 -7.41
C ARG A 651 -12.88 34.11 -6.68
N THR A 652 -13.91 34.86 -6.32
CA THR A 652 -15.03 34.51 -5.43
C THR A 652 -15.61 33.11 -5.63
N LEU A 653 -15.90 32.44 -4.52
CA LEU A 653 -16.59 31.16 -4.40
C LEU A 653 -17.93 31.17 -5.18
N PRO A 654 -18.22 30.16 -6.01
CA PRO A 654 -19.55 30.00 -6.59
C PRO A 654 -20.59 29.86 -5.48
N ARG A 655 -21.62 30.72 -5.47
CA ARG A 655 -22.71 30.64 -4.50
C ARG A 655 -23.54 29.39 -4.78
N GLY A 656 -23.86 28.62 -3.74
CA GLY A 656 -24.73 27.45 -3.82
C GLY A 656 -25.09 26.93 -2.43
N PRO A 657 -26.17 26.13 -2.29
CA PRO A 657 -26.53 25.51 -1.03
C PRO A 657 -25.46 24.48 -0.60
N LEU A 658 -25.30 24.27 0.70
CA LEU A 658 -24.51 23.17 1.23
C LEU A 658 -25.23 21.83 0.96
N PRO A 659 -24.49 20.73 0.74
CA PRO A 659 -25.09 19.41 0.69
C PRO A 659 -25.67 19.03 2.07
N PRO A 660 -26.72 18.19 2.12
CA PRO A 660 -27.42 17.85 3.36
C PRO A 660 -26.53 17.14 4.40
N ASN A 661 -25.51 16.41 3.96
CA ASN A 661 -24.52 15.74 4.81
C ASN A 661 -23.11 16.18 4.39
N PRO A 662 -22.53 17.20 5.03
CA PRO A 662 -21.17 17.61 4.70
C PRO A 662 -20.16 16.56 5.17
N SER A 663 -19.32 16.11 4.25
CA SER A 663 -18.15 15.27 4.53
C SER A 663 -16.87 16.01 4.14
N LEU A 664 -15.75 15.49 4.64
CA LEU A 664 -14.42 15.82 4.14
C LEU A 664 -13.91 14.61 3.36
N SER A 665 -13.63 14.79 2.07
CA SER A 665 -13.00 13.76 1.24
C SER A 665 -11.65 14.24 0.70
N LEU A 666 -10.67 13.34 0.68
CA LEU A 666 -9.33 13.61 0.16
C LEU A 666 -8.91 12.51 -0.83
N ARG A 667 -8.42 12.93 -1.99
CA ARG A 667 -7.90 12.08 -3.06
C ARG A 667 -6.53 12.59 -3.49
N SER A 668 -5.63 11.65 -3.77
CA SER A 668 -4.31 11.95 -4.31
C SER A 668 -3.99 11.01 -5.46
N ARG A 669 -3.35 11.55 -6.51
CA ARG A 669 -2.88 10.78 -7.67
C ARG A 669 -1.60 10.03 -7.37
N GLN A 670 -0.73 10.61 -6.53
CA GLN A 670 0.54 10.01 -6.13
C GLN A 670 0.52 9.64 -4.65
N PRO A 671 1.40 8.73 -4.20
CA PRO A 671 1.55 8.38 -2.80
C PRO A 671 1.80 9.63 -1.93
N ILE A 672 0.96 9.82 -0.92
CA ILE A 672 1.11 10.90 0.06
C ILE A 672 0.80 10.38 1.46
N ASP A 673 1.42 11.01 2.44
CA ASP A 673 1.28 10.68 3.85
C ASP A 673 0.52 11.82 4.55
N LEU A 674 -0.73 11.58 4.94
CA LEU A 674 -1.53 12.53 5.72
C LEU A 674 -1.19 12.38 7.20
N LEU A 675 -0.62 13.43 7.78
CA LEU A 675 -0.20 13.46 9.18
C LEU A 675 -1.34 13.93 10.08
N ARG A 676 -1.98 15.05 9.70
CA ARG A 676 -2.99 15.72 10.51
C ARG A 676 -3.98 16.50 9.66
N VAL A 677 -5.24 16.50 10.09
CA VAL A 677 -6.28 17.41 9.62
C VAL A 677 -6.85 18.15 10.81
N SER A 678 -7.05 19.46 10.69
CA SER A 678 -7.87 20.22 11.62
C SER A 678 -8.93 21.04 10.90
N LEU A 679 -10.13 21.07 11.47
CA LEU A 679 -11.25 21.87 10.98
C LEU A 679 -11.80 22.70 12.14
N GLU A 680 -11.82 24.02 11.96
CA GLU A 680 -12.29 24.99 12.93
C GLU A 680 -13.50 25.73 12.35
N ALA A 681 -14.66 25.59 13.00
CA ALA A 681 -15.90 26.21 12.60
C ALA A 681 -16.78 26.52 13.83
N GLU A 682 -17.80 27.35 13.67
CA GLU A 682 -18.78 27.57 14.74
C GLU A 682 -19.71 26.35 14.91
N ARG A 683 -20.20 26.11 16.13
CA ARG A 683 -21.14 25.01 16.40
C ARG A 683 -22.55 25.34 15.92
N LEU A 684 -23.19 24.41 15.21
CA LEU A 684 -24.57 24.54 14.76
C LEU A 684 -25.52 24.55 15.98
N GLY A 685 -26.33 25.60 16.10
CA GLY A 685 -27.19 25.83 17.27
C GLY A 685 -26.57 26.70 18.38
N GLY A 686 -25.35 27.21 18.20
CA GLY A 686 -24.79 28.27 19.05
C GLY A 686 -25.61 29.56 18.93
N ARG A 687 -26.49 29.82 19.92
CA ARG A 687 -27.13 31.13 20.07
C ARG A 687 -26.13 32.09 20.70
N ARG A 688 -25.97 33.27 20.09
CA ARG A 688 -25.28 34.42 20.70
C ARG A 688 -25.85 34.77 22.07
#